data_AF-A0A373TMY0-F1
#
_entry.id   AF-A0A373TMY0-F1
#
_cell.length_a   1.000
_cell.length_b   1.000
_cell.length_c   1.000
_cell.angle_alpha   90.00
_cell.angle_beta   90.00
_cell.angle_gamma   90.00
#
_symmetry.space_group_name_H-M   'P 1'
#
loop_
_entity.id
_entity.type
_entity.pdbx_description
1 polymer ?
#
loop_
_entity_poly.entity_id
_entity_poly.type
_entity_poly.pdbx_seq_one_letter_code
_entity_poly.pdbx_strand_id
1 'polypeptide(L)'
;MLRNIKEKIKNVLCDLIYRLGQLIMFFIDIVLHPIKNISCIFIVVLYVLLEKTNIHKLSGKDMFLFSAGMVTVLTFIVSFLQSVTVESNNKEKFYFGYNLKRNLYNNFWIKRLYEMNIKLFLWLIFIIPCLRIATNYHYEYTILNNFIDFIKKKENNLYCIWVSIIVVVCIYFAAILIESIDITKNKFRLSNFYAARNEMTKNIIELEVEKEYRNYFKNALNNSVERFYNFYNQINVYNLMRYIFRRANEVTDTQDEFNEYLNHVFNAENDCVDEIFIKIDDLIKSICKIKNPYIKKIKVRSLKKYLKKLKSYYVKKWNSIKQSSYYKYSFLAICKIINNDLIGVTDLEDKFINKIEDEDIKKIYKDLFEDDCSNEMIFRDSKMVGNICISRIIAVLIEMCKKKEMYEELNFNNDIYIIFNTLNLRHDLKNYISKVFEYIFDYILKCENRNNNFTKEFCNILKSNYCDQYKYIINEAKKCSYKEIMSGNNISDFQLSWLLSLLNNNDVVVALIFGLAYAERSGKDYMSVSAYKIWGEKINKLIYKNILGELNDDRYIDEIIKKIEESYVSHFIYPKFIKWLCKSLFVNFDSVMYHEFKELGDKGIRNNFGLCSYMILRSLLRGKANIYNSLLFTEDENKEIQKELLPIKEIILLP
;
A
#
# COMPACT_ATOMS: atom_id res chain seq x y z
N MET A 1 -40.92 27.07 22.67
CA MET A 1 -41.04 27.89 21.43
C MET A 1 -39.91 28.93 21.30
N LEU A 2 -39.65 29.79 22.29
CA LEU A 2 -38.58 30.80 22.28
C LEU A 2 -37.14 30.25 22.10
N ARG A 3 -36.83 29.07 22.66
CA ARG A 3 -35.51 28.42 22.53
C ARG A 3 -35.20 27.96 21.10
N ASN A 4 -36.22 27.53 20.35
CA ASN A 4 -36.12 27.14 18.93
C ASN A 4 -35.92 28.36 18.00
N ILE A 5 -36.49 29.51 18.36
CA ILE A 5 -36.29 30.76 17.62
C ILE A 5 -34.87 31.28 17.83
N LYS A 6 -34.35 31.21 19.07
CA LYS A 6 -32.96 31.61 19.39
C LYS A 6 -31.93 30.74 18.67
N GLU A 7 -32.14 29.43 18.58
CA GLU A 7 -31.29 28.52 17.78
C GLU A 7 -31.40 28.79 16.29
N LYS A 8 -32.60 29.04 15.74
CA LYS A 8 -32.76 29.44 14.33
C LYS A 8 -32.07 30.76 14.01
N ILE A 9 -32.19 31.78 14.87
CA ILE A 9 -31.52 33.07 14.68
C ILE A 9 -30.00 32.92 14.76
N LYS A 10 -29.50 32.09 15.69
CA LYS A 10 -28.07 31.79 15.81
C LYS A 10 -27.54 31.06 14.56
N ASN A 11 -28.29 30.10 14.03
CA ASN A 11 -27.93 29.40 12.81
C ASN A 11 -27.94 30.31 11.58
N VAL A 12 -28.93 31.21 11.45
CA VAL A 12 -28.96 32.21 10.38
C VAL A 12 -27.78 33.19 10.50
N LEU A 13 -27.45 33.66 11.70
CA LEU A 13 -26.27 34.51 11.93
C LEU A 13 -24.97 33.78 11.60
N CYS A 14 -24.84 32.50 11.98
CA CYS A 14 -23.70 31.66 11.60
C CYS A 14 -23.60 31.49 10.08
N ASP A 15 -24.71 31.25 9.38
CA ASP A 15 -24.77 31.16 7.92
C ASP A 15 -24.42 32.51 7.25
N LEU A 16 -24.80 33.63 7.87
CA LEU A 16 -24.53 34.97 7.34
C LEU A 16 -23.05 35.34 7.52
N ILE A 17 -22.47 35.05 8.69
CA ILE A 17 -21.02 35.16 8.95
C ILE A 17 -20.25 34.22 8.00
N TYR A 18 -20.75 33.01 7.78
CA TYR A 18 -20.19 32.05 6.84
C TYR A 18 -20.16 32.59 5.41
N ARG A 19 -21.27 33.16 4.91
CA ARG A 19 -21.35 33.78 3.58
C ARG A 19 -20.48 35.03 3.46
N LEU A 20 -20.38 35.84 4.51
CA LEU A 20 -19.46 36.99 4.57
C LEU A 20 -18.00 36.55 4.50
N GLY A 21 -17.63 35.48 5.22
CA GLY A 21 -16.31 34.88 5.14
C GLY A 21 -15.98 34.39 3.73
N GLN A 22 -16.94 33.76 3.04
CA GLN A 22 -16.78 33.35 1.63
C GLN A 22 -16.55 34.54 0.69
N LEU A 23 -17.29 35.64 0.89
CA LEU A 23 -17.13 36.88 0.14
C LEU A 23 -15.73 37.49 0.31
N ILE A 24 -15.24 37.57 1.56
CA ILE A 24 -13.90 38.10 1.85
C ILE A 24 -12.83 37.22 1.18
N MET A 25 -12.95 35.90 1.30
CA MET A 25 -12.01 34.97 0.67
C MET A 25 -12.04 35.06 -0.86
N PHE A 26 -13.21 35.30 -1.46
CA PHE A 26 -13.33 35.54 -2.89
C PHE A 26 -12.58 36.80 -3.32
N PHE A 27 -12.68 37.90 -2.57
CA PHE A 27 -11.91 39.12 -2.86
C PHE A 27 -10.39 38.92 -2.70
N ILE A 28 -9.95 38.17 -1.68
CA ILE A 28 -8.54 37.84 -1.48
C ILE A 28 -8.00 36.98 -2.64
N ASP A 29 -8.78 36.00 -3.10
CA ASP A 29 -8.42 35.12 -4.22
C ASP A 29 -8.27 35.90 -5.54
N ILE A 30 -9.13 36.90 -5.78
CA ILE A 30 -9.02 37.81 -6.93
C ILE A 30 -7.65 38.51 -6.98
N VAL A 31 -7.15 38.97 -5.83
CA VAL A 31 -5.87 39.69 -5.74
C VAL A 31 -4.68 38.74 -5.84
N LEU A 32 -4.73 37.58 -5.19
CA LEU A 32 -3.61 36.63 -5.14
C LEU A 32 -3.39 35.87 -6.46
N HIS A 33 -4.45 35.69 -7.27
CA HIS A 33 -4.39 34.93 -8.52
C HIS A 33 -4.95 35.74 -9.71
N PRO A 34 -4.26 36.83 -10.13
CA PRO A 34 -4.79 37.77 -11.10
C PRO A 34 -5.04 37.15 -12.48
N ILE A 35 -4.22 36.19 -12.90
CA ILE A 35 -4.39 35.47 -14.18
C ILE A 35 -5.63 34.56 -14.12
N LYS A 36 -5.89 33.92 -12.98
CA LYS A 36 -7.06 33.04 -12.78
C LYS A 36 -8.36 33.85 -12.70
N ASN A 37 -8.28 35.05 -12.14
CA ASN A 37 -9.41 35.94 -11.91
C ASN A 37 -9.45 37.13 -12.89
N ILE A 38 -8.82 36.99 -14.06
CA ILE A 38 -8.68 38.05 -15.06
C ILE A 38 -10.04 38.61 -15.51
N SER A 39 -11.07 37.78 -15.57
CA SER A 39 -12.45 38.18 -15.91
C SER A 39 -13.03 39.15 -14.87
N CYS A 40 -12.79 38.91 -13.57
CA CYS A 40 -13.24 39.80 -12.50
C CYS A 40 -12.50 41.15 -12.54
N ILE A 41 -11.19 41.11 -12.78
CA ILE A 41 -10.37 42.32 -12.93
C ILE A 41 -10.87 43.13 -14.13
N PHE A 42 -11.15 42.47 -15.25
CA PHE A 42 -11.66 43.13 -16.45
C PHE A 42 -13.06 43.74 -16.24
N ILE A 43 -13.95 43.07 -15.49
CA ILE A 43 -15.25 43.64 -15.09
C ILE A 43 -15.08 44.92 -14.26
N VAL A 44 -14.14 44.92 -13.30
CA VAL A 44 -13.87 46.10 -12.46
C VAL A 44 -13.29 47.25 -13.29
N VAL A 45 -12.32 46.96 -14.17
CA VAL A 45 -11.75 47.96 -15.08
C VAL A 45 -12.83 48.54 -16.00
N LEU A 46 -13.66 47.69 -16.61
CA LEU A 46 -14.79 48.12 -17.43
C LEU A 46 -15.77 48.97 -16.62
N TYR A 47 -16.11 48.56 -15.39
CA TYR A 47 -16.99 49.33 -14.52
C TYR A 47 -16.47 50.75 -14.29
N VAL A 48 -15.18 50.90 -13.95
CA VAL A 48 -14.56 52.21 -13.69
C VAL A 48 -14.53 53.08 -14.96
N LEU A 49 -14.34 52.47 -16.13
CA LEU A 49 -14.39 53.18 -17.42
C LEU A 49 -15.81 53.63 -17.74
N LEU A 50 -16.79 52.73 -17.58
CA LEU A 50 -18.19 53.00 -17.90
C LEU A 50 -18.83 54.01 -16.94
N GLU A 51 -18.45 54.02 -15.65
CA GLU A 51 -18.92 55.01 -14.66
C GLU A 51 -18.53 56.45 -15.05
N LYS A 52 -17.39 56.63 -15.73
CA LYS A 52 -16.92 57.93 -16.20
C LYS A 52 -17.57 58.40 -17.49
N THR A 53 -18.38 57.56 -18.15
CA THR A 53 -19.00 57.83 -19.44
C THR A 53 -20.52 57.86 -19.33
N ASN A 54 -21.16 58.82 -19.99
CA ASN A 54 -22.62 58.87 -20.06
C ASN A 54 -23.13 57.88 -21.14
N ILE A 55 -23.48 56.67 -20.73
CA ILE A 55 -23.96 55.60 -21.61
C ILE A 55 -25.49 55.63 -21.68
N HIS A 56 -26.06 55.44 -22.87
CA HIS A 56 -27.50 55.29 -23.03
C HIS A 56 -28.01 54.05 -22.28
N LYS A 57 -29.03 54.23 -21.44
CA LYS A 57 -29.55 53.19 -20.54
C LYS A 57 -30.70 52.44 -21.19
N LEU A 58 -30.50 51.14 -21.43
CA LEU A 58 -31.59 50.23 -21.84
C LEU A 58 -32.69 50.16 -20.78
N SER A 59 -33.93 49.85 -21.16
CA SER A 59 -34.98 49.62 -20.17
C SER A 59 -34.75 48.30 -19.42
N GLY A 60 -35.31 48.15 -18.22
CA GLY A 60 -35.20 46.90 -17.47
C GLY A 60 -35.75 45.67 -18.23
N LYS A 61 -36.77 45.87 -19.09
CA LYS A 61 -37.32 44.82 -19.96
C LYS A 61 -36.32 44.42 -21.05
N ASP A 62 -35.69 45.40 -21.70
CA ASP A 62 -34.70 45.14 -22.76
C ASP A 62 -33.45 44.46 -22.19
N MET A 63 -33.02 44.90 -21.00
CA MET A 63 -31.94 44.24 -20.26
C MET A 63 -32.29 42.78 -19.96
N PHE A 64 -33.50 42.50 -19.49
CA PHE A 64 -33.93 41.13 -19.19
C PHE A 64 -33.98 40.24 -20.45
N LEU A 65 -34.48 40.76 -21.58
CA LEU A 65 -34.48 40.05 -22.87
C LEU A 65 -33.05 39.74 -23.34
N PHE A 66 -32.13 40.70 -23.21
CA PHE A 66 -30.73 40.50 -23.55
C PHE A 66 -30.07 39.42 -22.67
N SER A 67 -30.34 39.46 -21.36
CA SER A 67 -29.90 38.44 -20.41
C SER A 67 -30.39 37.04 -20.78
N ALA A 68 -31.67 36.91 -21.16
CA ALA A 68 -32.24 35.65 -21.61
C ALA A 68 -31.58 35.13 -22.89
N GLY A 69 -31.34 36.01 -23.87
CA GLY A 69 -30.61 35.70 -25.11
C GLY A 69 -29.20 35.14 -24.84
N MET A 70 -28.46 35.76 -23.92
CA MET A 70 -27.13 35.28 -23.52
C MET A 70 -27.15 33.86 -22.96
N VAL A 71 -28.16 33.52 -22.16
CA VAL A 71 -28.29 32.17 -21.59
C VAL A 71 -28.62 31.14 -22.66
N THR A 72 -29.43 31.51 -23.66
CA THR A 72 -29.68 30.62 -24.80
C THR A 72 -28.42 30.35 -25.62
N VAL A 73 -27.58 31.37 -25.85
CA VAL A 73 -26.28 31.20 -26.53
C VAL A 73 -25.35 30.30 -25.73
N LEU A 74 -25.25 30.48 -24.41
CA LEU A 74 -24.46 29.60 -23.55
C LEU A 74 -24.96 28.15 -23.62
N THR A 75 -26.27 27.96 -23.55
CA THR A 75 -26.88 26.63 -23.61
C THR A 75 -26.55 25.97 -24.94
N PHE A 76 -26.64 26.70 -26.05
CA PHE A 76 -26.21 26.21 -27.36
C PHE A 76 -24.73 25.83 -27.38
N ILE A 77 -23.82 26.69 -26.88
CA ILE A 77 -22.38 26.40 -26.81
C ILE A 77 -22.11 25.14 -25.99
N VAL A 78 -22.73 25.01 -24.81
CA VAL A 78 -22.57 23.85 -23.93
C VAL A 78 -23.09 22.57 -24.60
N SER A 79 -24.28 22.62 -25.18
CA SER A 79 -24.87 21.48 -25.91
C SER A 79 -24.04 21.10 -27.14
N PHE A 80 -23.48 22.08 -27.86
CA PHE A 80 -22.58 21.84 -28.98
C PHE A 80 -21.27 21.18 -28.51
N LEU A 81 -20.59 21.75 -27.52
CA LEU A 81 -19.37 21.18 -26.95
C LEU A 81 -19.62 19.76 -26.40
N GLN A 82 -20.78 19.52 -25.78
CA GLN A 82 -21.23 18.19 -25.38
C GLN A 82 -21.39 17.27 -26.60
N SER A 83 -22.10 17.67 -27.65
CA SER A 83 -22.26 16.84 -28.86
C SER A 83 -20.94 16.52 -29.56
N VAL A 84 -19.94 17.40 -29.43
CA VAL A 84 -18.60 17.23 -29.99
C VAL A 84 -17.68 16.49 -29.00
N THR A 85 -17.99 16.37 -27.72
CA THR A 85 -17.17 15.59 -26.76
C THR A 85 -17.73 14.21 -26.52
N VAL A 86 -19.05 14.05 -26.62
CA VAL A 86 -19.85 12.86 -26.29
C VAL A 86 -20.09 12.03 -27.57
N GLU A 87 -19.02 11.60 -28.24
CA GLU A 87 -19.04 10.26 -28.86
C GLU A 87 -18.63 9.26 -27.77
N SER A 88 -19.35 9.24 -26.64
CA SER A 88 -19.03 8.46 -25.43
C SER A 88 -19.11 6.96 -25.64
N ASN A 89 -19.74 6.52 -26.73
CA ASN A 89 -19.86 5.10 -27.07
C ASN A 89 -18.57 4.52 -27.68
N ASN A 90 -17.57 5.35 -28.02
CA ASN A 90 -16.32 4.88 -28.58
C ASN A 90 -15.13 5.26 -27.68
N LYS A 91 -14.99 4.53 -26.57
CA LYS A 91 -13.99 4.76 -25.51
C LYS A 91 -12.54 4.69 -25.99
N GLU A 92 -12.28 4.07 -27.15
CA GLU A 92 -10.97 4.05 -27.83
C GLU A 92 -10.39 5.45 -28.12
N LYS A 93 -11.21 6.51 -27.99
CA LYS A 93 -10.82 7.91 -28.19
C LYS A 93 -10.42 8.64 -26.90
N PHE A 94 -10.42 7.96 -25.75
CA PHE A 94 -10.12 8.56 -24.44
C PHE A 94 -8.90 7.89 -23.77
N TYR A 95 -8.15 8.68 -23.01
CA TYR A 95 -7.03 8.22 -22.19
C TYR A 95 -7.03 9.01 -20.88
N PHE A 96 -7.06 8.32 -19.74
CA PHE A 96 -7.21 8.91 -18.40
C PHE A 96 -8.39 9.88 -18.25
N GLY A 97 -9.46 9.65 -19.03
CA GLY A 97 -10.65 10.49 -19.04
C GLY A 97 -10.55 11.76 -19.89
N TYR A 98 -9.44 11.93 -20.62
CA TYR A 98 -9.21 13.01 -21.58
C TYR A 98 -9.41 12.51 -23.01
N ASN A 99 -9.99 13.36 -23.88
CA ASN A 99 -10.23 13.01 -25.27
C ASN A 99 -8.94 13.15 -26.10
N LEU A 100 -8.45 12.05 -26.67
CA LEU A 100 -7.21 11.98 -27.48
C LEU A 100 -7.29 12.73 -28.81
N LYS A 101 -8.50 12.98 -29.33
CA LYS A 101 -8.69 13.63 -30.65
C LYS A 101 -8.87 15.13 -30.55
N ARG A 102 -9.28 15.62 -29.39
CA ARG A 102 -9.71 17.01 -29.22
C ARG A 102 -9.07 17.49 -27.92
N ASN A 103 -7.94 18.19 -28.02
CA ASN A 103 -7.21 18.83 -26.92
C ASN A 103 -8.00 19.99 -26.27
N LEU A 104 -9.30 19.79 -26.04
CA LEU A 104 -10.23 20.77 -25.45
C LEU A 104 -9.84 21.10 -24.01
N TYR A 105 -9.24 20.14 -23.29
CA TYR A 105 -8.74 20.34 -21.94
C TYR A 105 -7.58 21.36 -21.86
N ASN A 106 -6.84 21.53 -22.96
CA ASN A 106 -5.75 22.50 -23.06
C ASN A 106 -6.16 23.80 -23.78
N ASN A 107 -7.42 23.91 -24.21
CA ASN A 107 -7.91 25.12 -24.85
C ASN A 107 -8.05 26.24 -23.81
N PHE A 108 -7.35 27.35 -24.04
CA PHE A 108 -7.31 28.49 -23.11
C PHE A 108 -8.72 29.00 -22.78
N TRP A 109 -9.58 29.19 -23.78
CA TRP A 109 -10.90 29.78 -23.60
C TRP A 109 -11.86 28.86 -22.85
N ILE A 110 -11.83 27.56 -23.17
CA ILE A 110 -12.65 26.55 -22.48
C ILE A 110 -12.19 26.42 -21.01
N LYS A 111 -10.88 26.37 -20.76
CA LYS A 111 -10.30 26.29 -19.41
C LYS A 111 -10.70 27.51 -18.58
N ARG A 112 -10.61 28.72 -19.15
CA ARG A 112 -11.00 29.95 -18.45
C ARG A 112 -12.50 30.07 -18.22
N LEU A 113 -13.34 29.59 -19.13
CA LEU A 113 -14.79 29.55 -18.91
C LEU A 113 -15.16 28.65 -17.73
N TYR A 114 -14.49 27.50 -17.60
CA TYR A 114 -14.72 26.56 -16.50
C TYR A 114 -14.22 27.10 -15.15
N GLU A 115 -13.07 27.79 -15.14
CA GLU A 115 -12.53 28.42 -13.94
C GLU A 115 -13.32 29.68 -13.54
N MET A 116 -13.99 30.33 -14.49
CA MET A 116 -14.87 31.47 -14.23
C MET A 116 -16.10 31.03 -13.45
N ASN A 117 -16.51 31.81 -12.44
CA ASN A 117 -17.78 31.61 -11.74
C ASN A 117 -18.98 32.01 -12.63
N ILE A 118 -19.15 31.33 -13.78
CA ILE A 118 -20.15 31.67 -14.79
C ILE A 118 -21.57 31.66 -14.20
N LYS A 119 -21.85 30.74 -13.28
CA LYS A 119 -23.13 30.70 -12.55
C LYS A 119 -23.39 32.03 -11.82
N LEU A 120 -22.39 32.57 -11.12
CA LEU A 120 -22.52 33.84 -10.40
C LEU A 120 -22.75 35.00 -11.36
N PHE A 121 -22.03 35.06 -12.48
CA PHE A 121 -22.24 36.11 -13.49
C PHE A 121 -23.62 36.01 -14.17
N LEU A 122 -24.09 34.80 -14.49
CA LEU A 122 -25.43 34.58 -15.02
C LEU A 122 -26.52 35.02 -14.03
N TRP A 123 -26.36 34.69 -12.74
CA TRP A 123 -27.29 35.16 -11.69
C TRP A 123 -27.31 36.69 -11.60
N LEU A 124 -26.15 37.35 -11.62
CA LEU A 124 -26.08 38.81 -11.59
C LEU A 124 -26.70 39.46 -12.84
N ILE A 125 -26.46 38.86 -14.01
CA ILE A 125 -27.06 39.29 -15.29
C ILE A 125 -28.59 39.20 -15.26
N PHE A 126 -29.19 38.28 -14.50
CA PHE A 126 -30.65 38.19 -14.33
C PHE A 126 -31.22 39.04 -13.19
N ILE A 127 -30.53 39.08 -12.04
CA ILE A 127 -31.02 39.78 -10.85
C ILE A 127 -31.08 41.29 -11.11
N ILE A 128 -30.07 41.88 -11.75
CA ILE A 128 -30.01 43.33 -11.95
C ILE A 128 -31.18 43.85 -12.80
N PRO A 129 -31.54 43.25 -13.96
CA PRO A 129 -32.74 43.62 -14.70
C PRO A 129 -34.04 43.45 -13.90
N CYS A 130 -34.18 42.36 -13.15
CA CYS A 130 -35.37 42.13 -12.31
C CYS A 130 -35.52 43.21 -11.23
N LEU A 131 -34.42 43.59 -10.55
CA LEU A 131 -34.42 44.67 -9.59
C LEU A 131 -34.84 46.00 -10.23
N ARG A 132 -34.37 46.27 -11.45
CA ARG A 132 -34.73 47.48 -12.20
C ARG A 132 -36.18 47.50 -12.70
N ILE A 133 -36.74 46.36 -13.05
CA ILE A 133 -38.18 46.25 -13.35
C ILE A 133 -38.98 46.48 -12.07
N ALA A 134 -38.55 45.91 -10.95
CA ALA A 134 -39.21 46.05 -9.66
C ALA A 134 -39.24 47.50 -9.17
N THR A 135 -38.23 48.33 -9.48
CA THR A 135 -38.21 49.75 -9.10
C THR A 135 -39.32 50.60 -9.76
N ASN A 136 -39.98 50.09 -10.80
CA ASN A 136 -41.08 50.79 -11.49
C ASN A 136 -42.44 50.59 -10.82
N TYR A 137 -42.52 49.75 -9.78
CA TYR A 137 -43.77 49.46 -9.07
C TYR A 137 -43.73 50.05 -7.66
N HIS A 138 -44.91 50.41 -7.14
CA HIS A 138 -45.09 50.81 -5.75
C HIS A 138 -45.73 49.65 -4.98
N TYR A 139 -45.14 49.26 -3.85
CA TYR A 139 -45.59 48.10 -3.08
C TYR A 139 -46.32 48.54 -1.81
N GLU A 140 -47.18 47.67 -1.27
CA GLU A 140 -47.93 47.94 -0.03
C GLU A 140 -47.01 48.01 1.22
N TYR A 141 -45.89 47.29 1.20
CA TYR A 141 -44.96 47.25 2.33
C TYR A 141 -43.90 48.37 2.27
N THR A 142 -43.86 49.20 3.32
CA THR A 142 -42.89 50.31 3.47
C THR A 142 -41.41 49.88 3.41
N ILE A 143 -41.08 48.69 3.93
CA ILE A 143 -39.72 48.14 3.87
C ILE A 143 -39.27 47.90 2.42
N LEU A 144 -40.16 47.42 1.55
CA LEU A 144 -39.87 47.19 0.13
C LEU A 144 -39.68 48.50 -0.63
N ASN A 145 -40.51 49.51 -0.33
CA ASN A 145 -40.37 50.83 -0.95
C ASN A 145 -39.04 51.52 -0.55
N ASN A 146 -38.64 51.43 0.73
CA ASN A 146 -37.34 51.93 1.19
C ASN A 146 -36.16 51.23 0.47
N PHE A 147 -36.27 49.93 0.23
CA PHE A 147 -35.27 49.16 -0.52
C PHE A 147 -35.21 49.57 -1.99
N ILE A 148 -36.37 49.82 -2.62
CA ILE A 148 -36.48 50.31 -4.00
C ILE A 148 -35.88 51.71 -4.16
N ASP A 149 -36.12 52.61 -3.21
CA ASP A 149 -35.54 53.95 -3.24
C ASP A 149 -34.02 53.93 -3.10
N PHE A 150 -33.49 52.99 -2.32
CA PHE A 150 -32.06 52.72 -2.27
C PHE A 150 -31.51 52.20 -3.61
N ILE A 151 -32.21 51.29 -4.28
CA ILE A 151 -31.83 50.77 -5.60
C ILE A 151 -31.87 51.89 -6.65
N LYS A 152 -32.90 52.74 -6.66
CA LYS A 152 -33.00 53.91 -7.56
C LYS A 152 -31.81 54.84 -7.43
N LYS A 153 -31.35 55.11 -6.20
CA LYS A 153 -30.12 55.91 -5.94
C LYS A 153 -28.85 55.28 -6.52
N LYS A 154 -28.83 53.97 -6.75
CA LYS A 154 -27.67 53.20 -7.26
C LYS A 154 -27.91 52.63 -8.67
N GLU A 155 -28.95 53.07 -9.36
CA GLU A 155 -29.36 52.51 -10.66
C GLU A 155 -28.24 52.63 -11.71
N ASN A 156 -27.51 53.74 -11.72
CA ASN A 156 -26.38 53.94 -12.63
C ASN A 156 -25.29 52.88 -12.41
N ASN A 157 -24.91 52.67 -11.16
CA ASN A 157 -23.85 51.72 -10.81
C ASN A 157 -24.27 50.29 -11.13
N LEU A 158 -25.54 49.93 -10.88
CA LEU A 158 -26.08 48.63 -11.25
C LEU A 158 -26.08 48.42 -12.77
N TYR A 159 -26.42 49.44 -13.54
CA TYR A 159 -26.37 49.38 -15.01
C TYR A 159 -24.93 49.19 -15.50
N CYS A 160 -23.97 49.98 -15.00
CA CYS A 160 -22.55 49.83 -15.37
C CYS A 160 -22.01 48.45 -15.00
N ILE A 161 -22.35 47.91 -13.82
CA ILE A 161 -21.97 46.55 -13.41
C ILE A 161 -22.56 45.52 -14.38
N TRP A 162 -23.84 45.64 -14.73
CA TRP A 162 -24.51 44.71 -15.64
C TRP A 162 -23.89 44.71 -17.04
N VAL A 163 -23.62 45.90 -17.61
CA VAL A 163 -22.95 46.03 -18.92
C VAL A 163 -21.54 45.44 -18.87
N SER A 164 -20.75 45.73 -17.82
CA SER A 164 -19.41 45.17 -17.66
C SER A 164 -19.42 43.64 -17.67
N ILE A 165 -20.33 43.01 -16.92
CA ILE A 165 -20.44 41.56 -16.88
C ILE A 165 -20.82 41.00 -18.25
N ILE A 166 -21.78 41.63 -18.95
CA ILE A 166 -22.22 41.20 -20.28
C ILE A 166 -21.08 41.24 -21.29
N VAL A 167 -20.32 42.33 -21.34
CA VAL A 167 -19.22 42.47 -22.29
C VAL A 167 -18.20 41.35 -22.10
N VAL A 168 -17.83 41.06 -20.85
CA VAL A 168 -16.91 39.97 -20.53
C VAL A 168 -17.46 38.62 -20.97
N VAL A 169 -18.72 38.32 -20.64
CA VAL A 169 -19.36 37.05 -21.02
C VAL A 169 -19.47 36.92 -22.55
N CYS A 170 -19.81 37.99 -23.27
CA CYS A 170 -19.84 38.01 -24.74
C CYS A 170 -18.48 37.71 -25.36
N ILE A 171 -17.39 38.27 -24.81
CA ILE A 171 -16.03 37.98 -25.28
C ILE A 171 -15.72 36.49 -25.15
N TYR A 172 -16.05 35.87 -24.01
CA TYR A 172 -15.87 34.43 -23.82
C TYR A 172 -16.72 33.60 -24.78
N PHE A 173 -17.98 33.97 -25.01
CA PHE A 173 -18.84 33.25 -25.95
C PHE A 173 -18.33 33.35 -27.38
N ALA A 174 -17.93 34.55 -27.82
CA ALA A 174 -17.35 34.76 -29.14
C ALA A 174 -16.07 33.93 -29.31
N ALA A 175 -15.16 33.96 -28.33
CA ALA A 175 -13.93 33.20 -28.38
C ALA A 175 -14.18 31.68 -28.44
N ILE A 176 -15.10 31.16 -27.63
CA ILE A 176 -15.44 29.73 -27.65
C ILE A 176 -16.16 29.32 -28.93
N LEU A 177 -17.01 30.18 -29.50
CA LEU A 177 -17.62 29.95 -30.80
C LEU A 177 -16.57 29.89 -31.91
N ILE A 178 -15.59 30.80 -31.90
CA ILE A 178 -14.47 30.79 -32.86
C ILE A 178 -13.68 29.48 -32.73
N GLU A 179 -13.32 29.09 -31.50
CA GLU A 179 -12.63 27.82 -31.24
C GLU A 179 -13.47 26.62 -31.69
N SER A 180 -14.77 26.64 -31.41
CA SER A 180 -15.73 25.60 -31.83
C SER A 180 -15.82 25.46 -33.35
N ILE A 181 -15.78 26.58 -34.07
CA ILE A 181 -15.74 26.61 -35.54
C ILE A 181 -14.40 26.08 -36.05
N ASP A 182 -13.27 26.46 -35.45
CA ASP A 182 -11.95 25.96 -35.84
C ASP A 182 -11.82 24.45 -35.64
N ILE A 183 -12.31 23.93 -34.51
CA ILE A 183 -12.41 22.49 -34.23
C ILE A 183 -13.21 21.77 -35.33
N THR A 184 -14.30 22.39 -35.80
CA THR A 184 -15.17 21.83 -36.85
C THR A 184 -14.50 21.88 -38.23
N LYS A 185 -13.81 22.98 -38.55
CA LYS A 185 -13.01 23.12 -39.78
C LYS A 185 -11.88 22.10 -39.85
N ASN A 186 -11.21 21.86 -38.71
CA ASN A 186 -10.17 20.85 -38.60
C ASN A 186 -10.73 19.43 -38.71
N LYS A 187 -11.95 19.15 -38.23
CA LYS A 187 -12.66 17.88 -38.47
C LYS A 187 -12.86 17.59 -39.96
N PHE A 188 -13.22 18.59 -40.75
CA PHE A 188 -13.36 18.48 -42.21
C PHE A 188 -12.02 18.30 -42.94
N ARG A 189 -10.93 18.87 -42.43
CA ARG A 189 -9.58 18.69 -43.00
C ARG A 189 -8.96 17.33 -42.63
N LEU A 190 -9.13 16.88 -41.39
CA LEU A 190 -8.50 15.67 -40.83
C LEU A 190 -9.28 14.38 -41.10
N SER A 191 -10.50 14.44 -41.64
CA SER A 191 -11.22 13.23 -42.09
C SER A 191 -10.46 12.45 -43.17
N ASN A 192 -9.43 13.05 -43.80
CA ASN A 192 -8.61 12.45 -44.85
C ASN A 192 -7.24 11.95 -44.38
N PHE A 193 -6.85 12.13 -43.11
CA PHE A 193 -5.58 11.63 -42.58
C PHE A 193 -5.75 11.17 -41.13
N TYR A 194 -6.18 9.92 -40.95
CA TYR A 194 -6.09 9.25 -39.66
C TYR A 194 -4.66 8.70 -39.48
N ALA A 195 -3.85 9.39 -38.67
CA ALA A 195 -2.59 8.82 -38.19
C ALA A 195 -2.85 7.99 -36.93
N ALA A 196 -2.46 6.72 -36.99
CA ALA A 196 -2.43 5.80 -35.86
C ALA A 196 -1.44 6.30 -34.78
N ARG A 197 -1.81 6.16 -33.50
CA ARG A 197 -1.05 6.46 -32.26
C ARG A 197 -0.61 7.92 -32.06
N ASN A 198 -1.44 8.69 -31.36
CA ASN A 198 -1.15 10.05 -30.92
C ASN A 198 -0.34 10.06 -29.60
N GLU A 199 0.84 9.43 -29.59
CA GLU A 199 1.68 9.19 -28.39
C GLU A 199 2.09 10.51 -27.70
N MET A 200 2.37 11.55 -28.48
CA MET A 200 2.61 12.90 -27.96
C MET A 200 1.42 13.44 -27.13
N THR A 201 0.18 13.13 -27.52
CA THR A 201 -1.01 13.60 -26.80
C THR A 201 -1.21 12.82 -25.49
N LYS A 202 -0.85 11.53 -25.46
CA LYS A 202 -0.83 10.74 -24.21
C LYS A 202 0.16 11.33 -23.19
N ASN A 203 1.38 11.62 -23.62
CA ASN A 203 2.40 12.23 -22.75
C ASN A 203 1.95 13.60 -22.19
N ILE A 204 1.24 14.42 -22.98
CA ILE A 204 0.69 15.69 -22.50
C ILE A 204 -0.40 15.46 -21.44
N ILE A 205 -1.26 14.46 -21.62
CA ILE A 205 -2.30 14.09 -20.65
C ILE A 205 -1.66 13.61 -19.35
N GLU A 206 -0.65 12.75 -19.42
CA GLU A 206 0.11 12.26 -18.26
C GLU A 206 0.70 13.42 -17.44
N LEU A 207 1.35 14.37 -18.11
CA LEU A 207 1.91 15.56 -17.45
C LEU A 207 0.82 16.43 -16.78
N GLU A 208 -0.36 16.57 -17.39
CA GLU A 208 -1.45 17.35 -16.78
C GLU A 208 -2.06 16.60 -15.58
N VAL A 209 -2.17 15.26 -15.64
CA VAL A 209 -2.58 14.42 -14.50
C VAL A 209 -1.57 14.58 -13.36
N GLU A 210 -0.27 14.44 -13.61
CA GLU A 210 0.76 14.61 -12.59
C GLU A 210 0.69 16.01 -11.96
N LYS A 211 0.50 17.05 -12.78
CA LYS A 211 0.38 18.44 -12.30
C LYS A 211 -0.87 18.66 -11.45
N GLU A 212 -2.01 18.08 -11.83
CA GLU A 212 -3.23 18.15 -11.03
C GLU A 212 -3.01 17.51 -9.66
N TYR A 213 -2.50 16.28 -9.63
CA TYR A 213 -2.31 15.54 -8.38
C TYR A 213 -1.19 16.10 -7.51
N ARG A 214 -0.14 16.70 -8.10
CA ARG A 214 0.86 17.47 -7.35
C ARG A 214 0.22 18.55 -6.47
N ASN A 215 -0.79 19.26 -6.99
CA ASN A 215 -1.51 20.26 -6.20
C ASN A 215 -2.33 19.63 -5.07
N TYR A 216 -2.99 18.51 -5.33
CA TYR A 216 -3.74 17.79 -4.29
C TYR A 216 -2.83 17.26 -3.18
N PHE A 217 -1.68 16.67 -3.52
CA PHE A 217 -0.70 16.18 -2.55
C PHE A 217 -0.04 17.32 -1.77
N LYS A 218 0.33 18.43 -2.42
CA LYS A 218 0.80 19.64 -1.72
C LYS A 218 -0.21 20.13 -0.69
N ASN A 219 -1.49 20.14 -1.02
CA ASN A 219 -2.54 20.50 -0.07
C ASN A 219 -2.66 19.47 1.07
N ALA A 220 -2.69 18.18 0.76
CA ALA A 220 -2.81 17.11 1.76
C ALA A 220 -1.64 17.08 2.75
N LEU A 221 -0.40 17.25 2.27
CA LEU A 221 0.82 17.29 3.09
C LEU A 221 0.94 18.57 3.93
N ASN A 222 0.39 19.70 3.46
CA ASN A 222 0.44 20.96 4.19
C ASN A 222 -0.60 21.08 5.31
N ASN A 223 -1.69 20.30 5.28
CA ASN A 223 -2.86 20.45 6.13
C ASN A 223 -2.78 19.89 7.57
N SER A 224 -1.60 19.55 8.10
CA SER A 224 -1.44 19.30 9.56
C SER A 224 -0.92 20.53 10.31
N VAL A 225 -1.85 21.46 10.50
CA VAL A 225 -1.99 22.49 11.54
C VAL A 225 -1.13 23.76 11.49
N GLU A 226 -1.90 24.86 11.58
CA GLU A 226 -1.65 26.25 11.97
C GLU A 226 -1.19 27.30 10.93
N ARG A 227 -2.21 28.10 10.54
CA ARG A 227 -2.31 29.56 10.35
C ARG A 227 -2.67 30.02 8.93
N PHE A 228 -3.93 30.48 8.82
CA PHE A 228 -4.40 31.48 7.84
C PHE A 228 -4.36 31.13 6.35
N TYR A 229 -4.62 29.87 5.97
CA TYR A 229 -5.00 29.55 4.60
C TYR A 229 -6.14 28.52 4.58
N ASN A 230 -7.27 28.91 3.97
CA ASN A 230 -8.38 28.08 3.50
C ASN A 230 -8.88 26.94 4.40
N PHE A 231 -9.82 27.25 5.30
CA PHE A 231 -10.64 26.24 5.98
C PHE A 231 -11.49 25.37 5.02
N TYR A 232 -11.64 25.76 3.74
CA TYR A 232 -12.55 25.12 2.78
C TYR A 232 -11.90 24.15 1.78
N ASN A 233 -10.57 24.08 1.70
CA ASN A 233 -9.84 23.13 0.83
C ASN A 233 -8.97 22.17 1.65
N GLN A 234 -9.45 21.75 2.83
CA GLN A 234 -8.78 20.69 3.59
C GLN A 234 -9.04 19.34 2.92
N ILE A 235 -8.20 19.01 1.94
CA ILE A 235 -8.15 17.66 1.37
C ILE A 235 -7.61 16.74 2.47
N ASN A 236 -8.51 16.01 3.13
CA ASN A 236 -8.15 14.93 4.03
C ASN A 236 -7.51 13.80 3.22
N VAL A 237 -6.39 13.24 3.68
CA VAL A 237 -5.67 12.13 3.04
C VAL A 237 -6.59 10.95 2.75
N TYR A 238 -7.53 10.63 3.65
CA TYR A 238 -8.52 9.57 3.43
C TYR A 238 -9.43 9.85 2.21
N ASN A 239 -9.91 11.10 2.10
CA ASN A 239 -10.77 11.51 0.99
C ASN A 239 -9.97 11.57 -0.32
N LEU A 240 -8.70 11.96 -0.27
CA LEU A 240 -7.81 11.96 -1.43
C LEU A 240 -7.58 10.54 -1.95
N MET A 241 -7.23 9.59 -1.07
CA MET A 241 -7.08 8.19 -1.46
C MET A 241 -8.37 7.64 -2.09
N ARG A 242 -9.53 7.87 -1.44
CA ARG A 242 -10.83 7.46 -2.01
C ARG A 242 -11.08 8.06 -3.39
N TYR A 243 -10.77 9.35 -3.56
CA TYR A 243 -10.93 10.04 -4.84
C TYR A 243 -10.02 9.45 -5.91
N ILE A 244 -8.74 9.22 -5.62
CA ILE A 244 -7.75 8.65 -6.55
C ILE A 244 -8.23 7.30 -7.09
N PHE A 245 -8.55 6.34 -6.22
CA PHE A 245 -8.94 4.99 -6.67
C PHE A 245 -10.29 4.99 -7.39
N ARG A 246 -11.25 5.80 -6.94
CA ARG A 246 -12.53 5.95 -7.64
C ARG A 246 -12.32 6.56 -9.03
N ARG A 247 -11.51 7.61 -9.11
CA ARG A 247 -11.24 8.32 -10.36
C ARG A 247 -10.51 7.42 -11.34
N ALA A 248 -9.48 6.69 -10.90
CA ALA A 248 -8.78 5.71 -11.71
C ALA A 248 -9.79 4.73 -12.36
N ASN A 249 -10.66 4.13 -11.56
CA ASN A 249 -11.69 3.20 -12.05
C ASN A 249 -12.74 3.85 -12.98
N GLU A 250 -13.00 5.15 -12.86
CA GLU A 250 -13.91 5.88 -13.76
C GLU A 250 -13.28 6.18 -15.12
N VAL A 251 -11.95 6.31 -15.19
CA VAL A 251 -11.25 6.90 -16.34
C VAL A 251 -10.34 5.96 -17.12
N THR A 252 -10.23 4.70 -16.67
CA THR A 252 -9.42 3.65 -17.31
C THR A 252 -10.28 2.45 -17.65
N ASP A 253 -10.00 1.78 -18.77
CA ASP A 253 -10.79 0.62 -19.22
C ASP A 253 -10.05 -0.72 -19.07
N THR A 254 -8.71 -0.69 -18.98
CA THR A 254 -7.88 -1.89 -18.82
C THR A 254 -7.07 -1.86 -17.52
N GLN A 255 -6.63 -3.03 -17.05
CA GLN A 255 -5.78 -3.14 -15.87
C GLN A 255 -4.43 -2.43 -16.06
N ASP A 256 -3.87 -2.48 -17.27
CA ASP A 256 -2.61 -1.82 -17.60
C ASP A 256 -2.75 -0.29 -17.53
N GLU A 257 -3.81 0.28 -18.11
CA GLU A 257 -4.10 1.71 -18.01
C GLU A 257 -4.39 2.14 -16.55
N PHE A 258 -5.10 1.30 -15.78
CA PHE A 258 -5.32 1.55 -14.35
C PHE A 258 -3.99 1.63 -13.59
N ASN A 259 -3.08 0.69 -13.85
CA ASN A 259 -1.75 0.66 -13.25
C ASN A 259 -0.91 1.89 -13.66
N GLU A 260 -0.94 2.24 -14.94
CA GLU A 260 -0.25 3.42 -15.49
C GLU A 260 -0.76 4.71 -14.86
N TYR A 261 -2.09 4.87 -14.76
CA TYR A 261 -2.71 6.03 -14.09
C TYR A 261 -2.23 6.19 -12.66
N LEU A 262 -2.27 5.10 -11.87
CA LEU A 262 -1.80 5.15 -10.49
C LEU A 262 -0.31 5.48 -10.41
N ASN A 263 0.53 4.94 -11.31
CA ASN A 263 1.95 5.29 -11.33
C ASN A 263 2.16 6.80 -11.51
N HIS A 264 1.48 7.44 -12.45
CA HIS A 264 1.59 8.90 -12.63
C HIS A 264 1.09 9.68 -11.40
N VAL A 265 -0.05 9.28 -10.84
CA VAL A 265 -0.59 9.93 -9.62
C VAL A 265 0.40 9.84 -8.46
N PHE A 266 0.96 8.65 -8.21
CA PHE A 266 1.87 8.42 -7.10
C PHE A 266 3.30 8.91 -7.38
N ASN A 267 3.72 9.09 -8.64
CA ASN A 267 4.94 9.82 -8.98
C ASN A 267 4.82 11.31 -8.58
N ALA A 268 3.67 11.93 -8.83
CA ALA A 268 3.42 13.30 -8.38
C ALA A 268 3.40 13.43 -6.85
N GLU A 269 2.99 12.38 -6.14
CA GLU A 269 3.15 12.29 -4.68
C GLU A 269 4.62 12.26 -4.27
N ASN A 270 5.41 11.37 -4.88
CA ASN A 270 6.84 11.20 -4.55
C ASN A 270 7.58 12.53 -4.65
N ASP A 271 7.38 13.29 -5.72
CA ASP A 271 7.96 14.62 -5.86
C ASP A 271 7.60 15.57 -4.72
N CYS A 272 6.35 15.52 -4.23
CA CYS A 272 5.91 16.36 -3.12
C CYS A 272 6.53 15.92 -1.78
N VAL A 273 6.74 14.61 -1.61
CA VAL A 273 7.40 14.04 -0.43
C VAL A 273 8.90 14.35 -0.45
N ASP A 274 9.54 14.28 -1.62
CA ASP A 274 10.95 14.63 -1.81
C ASP A 274 11.23 16.10 -1.48
N GLU A 275 10.33 17.02 -1.87
CA GLU A 275 10.39 18.42 -1.43
C GLU A 275 10.40 18.56 0.11
N ILE A 276 9.75 17.65 0.85
CA ILE A 276 9.76 17.63 2.31
C ILE A 276 11.06 17.02 2.84
N PHE A 277 11.56 15.95 2.22
CA PHE A 277 12.85 15.35 2.59
C PHE A 277 14.01 16.34 2.43
N ILE A 278 14.04 17.09 1.33
CA ILE A 278 15.04 18.16 1.12
C ILE A 278 14.97 19.21 2.23
N LYS A 279 13.77 19.66 2.61
CA LYS A 279 13.58 20.61 3.72
C LYS A 279 14.04 20.06 5.06
N ILE A 280 13.82 18.78 5.31
CA ILE A 280 14.31 18.09 6.52
C ILE A 280 15.84 18.11 6.53
N ASP A 281 16.49 17.78 5.40
CA ASP A 281 17.94 17.77 5.28
C ASP A 281 18.57 19.16 5.48
N ASP A 282 17.98 20.18 4.89
CA ASP A 282 18.43 21.57 5.06
C ASP A 282 18.30 22.03 6.51
N LEU A 283 17.22 21.63 7.19
CA LEU A 283 17.03 21.91 8.60
C LEU A 283 18.07 21.20 9.47
N ILE A 284 18.33 19.91 9.23
CA ILE A 284 19.36 19.15 9.96
C ILE A 284 20.73 19.80 9.78
N LYS A 285 21.16 20.01 8.54
CA LYS A 285 22.45 20.67 8.21
C LYS A 285 22.56 22.03 8.88
N SER A 286 21.47 22.78 8.92
CA SER A 286 21.47 24.08 9.57
C SER A 286 21.53 23.98 11.09
N ILE A 287 20.82 23.04 11.72
CA ILE A 287 20.81 22.87 13.18
C ILE A 287 22.21 22.55 13.67
N CYS A 288 22.94 21.67 12.98
CA CYS A 288 24.30 21.27 13.34
C CYS A 288 25.31 22.44 13.29
N LYS A 289 25.07 23.47 12.48
CA LYS A 289 25.97 24.64 12.34
C LYS A 289 25.67 25.77 13.33
N ILE A 290 24.52 25.76 13.99
CA ILE A 290 24.06 26.88 14.83
C ILE A 290 24.63 26.77 16.24
N LYS A 291 25.41 27.77 16.64
CA LYS A 291 25.92 27.90 18.02
C LYS A 291 24.91 28.56 18.97
N ASN A 292 23.99 29.39 18.46
CA ASN A 292 23.00 30.09 19.29
C ASN A 292 21.86 29.14 19.72
N PRO A 293 21.68 28.87 21.03
CA PRO A 293 20.71 27.88 21.51
C PRO A 293 19.25 28.26 21.23
N TYR A 294 18.91 29.55 21.20
CA TYR A 294 17.55 30.01 20.91
C TYR A 294 17.17 29.75 19.45
N ILE A 295 18.07 30.08 18.51
CA ILE A 295 17.86 29.82 17.08
C ILE A 295 17.82 28.31 16.81
N LYS A 296 18.68 27.53 17.48
CA LYS A 296 18.68 26.06 17.41
C LYS A 296 17.30 25.51 17.78
N LYS A 297 16.72 25.96 18.90
CA LYS A 297 15.40 25.55 19.39
C LYS A 297 14.27 25.84 18.39
N ILE A 298 14.31 26.99 17.73
CA ILE A 298 13.32 27.35 16.68
C ILE A 298 13.43 26.39 15.49
N LYS A 299 14.64 26.13 14.98
CA LYS A 299 14.83 25.22 13.84
C LYS A 299 14.47 23.77 14.18
N VAL A 300 14.79 23.34 15.39
CA VAL A 300 14.37 22.03 15.93
C VAL A 300 12.84 21.91 15.97
N ARG A 301 12.12 22.97 16.38
CA ARG A 301 10.65 22.99 16.34
C ARG A 301 10.11 22.87 14.92
N SER A 302 10.75 23.53 13.94
CA SER A 302 10.41 23.40 12.52
C SER A 302 10.68 21.99 12.00
N LEU A 303 11.81 21.39 12.34
CA LEU A 303 12.12 19.99 11.99
C LEU A 303 11.05 19.04 12.52
N LYS A 304 10.71 19.17 13.82
CA LYS A 304 9.63 18.40 14.45
C LYS A 304 8.29 18.57 13.73
N LYS A 305 7.99 19.77 13.20
CA LYS A 305 6.78 20.03 12.42
C LYS A 305 6.77 19.25 11.11
N TYR A 306 7.86 19.26 10.33
CA TYR A 306 7.96 18.51 9.08
C TYR A 306 7.91 17.00 9.30
N LEU A 307 8.62 16.49 10.31
CA LEU A 307 8.58 15.08 10.69
C LEU A 307 7.16 14.61 11.08
N LYS A 308 6.44 15.41 11.87
CA LYS A 308 5.02 15.13 12.22
C LYS A 308 4.11 15.12 11.01
N LYS A 309 4.30 16.05 10.06
CA LYS A 309 3.53 16.10 8.80
C LYS A 309 3.71 14.80 8.02
N LEU A 310 4.96 14.42 7.81
CA LEU A 310 5.32 13.22 7.07
C LEU A 310 4.76 11.95 7.75
N LYS A 311 4.97 11.79 9.05
CA LYS A 311 4.38 10.68 9.84
C LYS A 311 2.87 10.62 9.66
N SER A 312 2.19 11.74 9.90
CA SER A 312 0.72 11.78 9.81
C SER A 312 0.23 11.43 8.40
N TYR A 313 0.97 11.80 7.37
CA TYR A 313 0.61 11.53 6.00
C TYR A 313 0.71 10.04 5.68
N TYR A 314 1.88 9.42 5.90
CA TYR A 314 2.08 7.99 5.63
C TYR A 314 1.12 7.11 6.44
N VAL A 315 0.95 7.39 7.73
CA VAL A 315 0.01 6.63 8.58
C VAL A 315 -1.41 6.70 8.02
N LYS A 316 -1.88 7.88 7.60
CA LYS A 316 -3.23 8.02 7.03
C LYS A 316 -3.37 7.37 5.66
N LYS A 317 -2.37 7.53 4.78
CA LYS A 317 -2.32 6.91 3.43
C LYS A 317 -2.47 5.40 3.55
N TRP A 318 -1.57 4.75 4.27
CA TRP A 318 -1.52 3.30 4.37
C TRP A 318 -2.68 2.71 5.17
N ASN A 319 -3.17 3.41 6.20
CA ASN A 319 -4.42 3.02 6.87
C ASN A 319 -5.61 3.07 5.92
N SER A 320 -5.72 4.10 5.08
CA SER A 320 -6.81 4.24 4.10
C SER A 320 -6.80 3.09 3.08
N ILE A 321 -5.60 2.78 2.54
CA ILE A 321 -5.38 1.66 1.60
C ILE A 321 -5.76 0.33 2.23
N LYS A 322 -5.32 0.07 3.47
CA LYS A 322 -5.66 -1.15 4.22
C LYS A 322 -7.16 -1.27 4.47
N GLN A 323 -7.76 -0.26 5.10
CA GLN A 323 -9.16 -0.28 5.55
C GLN A 323 -10.15 -0.42 4.39
N SER A 324 -9.87 0.24 3.27
CA SER A 324 -10.72 0.19 2.09
C SER A 324 -10.35 -0.95 1.13
N SER A 325 -9.35 -1.75 1.48
CA SER A 325 -8.77 -2.80 0.64
C SER A 325 -8.40 -2.33 -0.77
N TYR A 326 -7.85 -1.11 -0.91
CA TYR A 326 -7.55 -0.55 -2.25
C TYR A 326 -6.52 -1.38 -3.04
N TYR A 327 -5.71 -2.19 -2.35
CA TYR A 327 -4.81 -3.15 -2.97
C TYR A 327 -5.49 -4.22 -3.83
N LYS A 328 -6.80 -4.46 -3.65
CA LYS A 328 -7.56 -5.39 -4.50
C LYS A 328 -7.81 -4.86 -5.91
N TYR A 329 -7.69 -3.54 -6.13
CA TYR A 329 -7.85 -2.97 -7.47
C TYR A 329 -6.62 -3.21 -8.32
N SER A 330 -5.44 -3.31 -7.72
CA SER A 330 -4.18 -3.61 -8.40
C SER A 330 -3.12 -3.98 -7.37
N PHE A 331 -2.68 -5.24 -7.39
CA PHE A 331 -1.58 -5.65 -6.52
C PHE A 331 -0.26 -5.05 -7.00
N LEU A 332 -0.05 -4.95 -8.32
CA LEU A 332 1.17 -4.43 -8.94
C LEU A 332 1.41 -2.95 -8.62
N ALA A 333 0.39 -2.10 -8.83
CA ALA A 333 0.51 -0.68 -8.57
C ALA A 333 0.77 -0.42 -7.07
N ILE A 334 0.03 -1.09 -6.18
CA ILE A 334 0.29 -0.96 -4.74
C ILE A 334 1.68 -1.47 -4.36
N CYS A 335 2.15 -2.57 -4.94
CA CYS A 335 3.49 -3.08 -4.65
C CYS A 335 4.59 -2.08 -5.06
N LYS A 336 4.45 -1.40 -6.21
CA LYS A 336 5.36 -0.33 -6.63
C LYS A 336 5.34 0.86 -5.66
N ILE A 337 4.16 1.25 -5.20
CA ILE A 337 4.01 2.34 -4.21
C ILE A 337 4.61 1.93 -2.86
N ILE A 338 4.45 0.68 -2.44
CA ILE A 338 5.10 0.11 -1.25
C ILE A 338 6.62 0.23 -1.37
N ASN A 339 7.19 -0.18 -2.51
CA ASN A 339 8.62 -0.11 -2.77
C ASN A 339 9.16 1.32 -2.62
N ASN A 340 8.55 2.28 -3.31
CA ASN A 340 8.97 3.68 -3.28
C ASN A 340 8.86 4.29 -1.86
N ASP A 341 7.71 4.11 -1.21
CA ASP A 341 7.48 4.65 0.13
C ASP A 341 8.43 4.00 1.17
N LEU A 342 8.68 2.70 1.08
CA LEU A 342 9.61 2.02 1.97
C LEU A 342 11.01 2.56 1.80
N ILE A 343 11.53 2.68 0.56
CA ILE A 343 12.86 3.24 0.31
C ILE A 343 13.00 4.62 0.97
N GLY A 344 12.05 5.53 0.72
CA GLY A 344 12.09 6.88 1.28
C GLY A 344 12.03 6.91 2.81
N VAL A 345 11.15 6.12 3.43
CA VAL A 345 11.04 6.04 4.90
C VAL A 345 12.27 5.37 5.50
N THR A 346 12.81 4.33 4.85
CA THR A 346 14.00 3.65 5.35
C THR A 346 15.24 4.54 5.27
N ASP A 347 15.40 5.29 4.19
CA ASP A 347 16.53 6.23 4.02
C ASP A 347 16.46 7.38 5.03
N LEU A 348 15.25 7.88 5.30
CA LEU A 348 15.04 8.87 6.35
C LEU A 348 15.48 8.32 7.71
N GLU A 349 15.00 7.14 8.07
CA GLU A 349 15.36 6.51 9.34
C GLU A 349 16.87 6.22 9.46
N ASP A 350 17.51 5.76 8.39
CA ASP A 350 18.96 5.50 8.38
C ASP A 350 19.74 6.78 8.69
N LYS A 351 19.28 7.88 8.10
CA LYS A 351 19.87 9.19 8.32
C LYS A 351 19.81 9.59 9.79
N PHE A 352 18.66 9.43 10.44
CA PHE A 352 18.52 9.80 11.85
C PHE A 352 19.21 8.84 12.81
N ILE A 353 19.24 7.54 12.54
CA ILE A 353 19.82 6.56 13.45
C ILE A 353 21.35 6.50 13.31
N ASN A 354 21.85 6.44 12.07
CA ASN A 354 23.26 6.11 11.79
C ASN A 354 24.10 7.32 11.37
N LYS A 355 23.52 8.32 10.69
CA LYS A 355 24.30 9.41 10.06
C LYS A 355 24.33 10.71 10.86
N ILE A 356 23.37 10.94 11.75
CA ILE A 356 23.32 12.13 12.60
C ILE A 356 24.03 11.83 13.92
N GLU A 357 24.91 12.71 14.39
CA GLU A 357 25.59 12.56 15.69
C GLU A 357 24.83 13.25 16.84
N ASP A 358 24.02 14.27 16.55
CA ASP A 358 23.29 15.06 17.56
C ASP A 358 22.15 14.24 18.20
N GLU A 359 22.35 13.81 19.45
CA GLU A 359 21.40 12.97 20.20
C GLU A 359 20.03 13.62 20.42
N ASP A 360 19.94 14.95 20.51
CA ASP A 360 18.64 15.63 20.64
C ASP A 360 17.81 15.46 19.35
N ILE A 361 18.46 15.52 18.20
CA ILE A 361 17.82 15.30 16.89
C ILE A 361 17.39 13.84 16.74
N LYS A 362 18.24 12.88 17.15
CA LYS A 362 17.88 11.46 17.15
C LYS A 362 16.66 11.20 18.01
N LYS A 363 16.65 11.75 19.24
CA LYS A 363 15.55 11.58 20.18
C LYS A 363 14.23 12.09 19.63
N ILE A 364 14.23 13.23 18.93
CA ILE A 364 13.00 13.75 18.29
C ILE A 364 12.45 12.79 17.25
N TYR A 365 13.33 12.17 16.46
CA TYR A 365 12.90 11.17 15.48
C TYR A 365 12.33 9.94 16.17
N LYS A 366 13.05 9.38 17.15
CA LYS A 366 12.59 8.23 17.94
C LYS A 366 11.24 8.48 18.61
N ASP A 367 11.11 9.58 19.36
CA ASP A 367 9.86 10.00 20.02
C ASP A 367 8.66 10.14 19.05
N LEU A 368 8.93 10.38 17.77
CA LEU A 368 7.90 10.51 16.76
C LEU A 368 7.62 9.20 16.03
N PHE A 369 8.63 8.45 15.62
CA PHE A 369 8.48 7.33 14.68
C PHE A 369 8.54 5.96 15.36
N GLU A 370 9.25 5.82 16.47
CA GLU A 370 9.19 4.61 17.29
C GLU A 370 7.85 4.61 18.02
N ASP A 371 7.06 3.56 17.79
CA ASP A 371 5.85 3.27 18.54
C ASP A 371 5.94 1.79 18.94
N ASP A 372 5.47 1.48 20.14
CA ASP A 372 5.27 0.08 20.52
C ASP A 372 4.18 -0.44 19.59
N CYS A 373 4.52 -1.34 18.65
CA CYS A 373 3.59 -1.85 17.62
C CYS A 373 2.38 -2.62 18.20
N SER A 374 2.19 -2.58 19.52
CA SER A 374 1.11 -3.09 20.36
C SER A 374 -0.32 -2.87 19.86
N ASN A 375 -0.59 -1.82 19.09
CA ASN A 375 -1.95 -1.49 18.67
C ASN A 375 -2.43 -2.27 17.43
N GLU A 376 -1.54 -2.78 16.59
CA GLU A 376 -1.94 -3.65 15.47
C GLU A 376 -1.90 -5.12 15.89
N MET A 377 -3.05 -5.81 15.79
CA MET A 377 -3.19 -7.22 16.18
C MET A 377 -2.17 -8.14 15.51
N ILE A 378 -1.72 -7.80 14.29
CA ILE A 378 -0.74 -8.55 13.50
C ILE A 378 0.67 -8.50 14.13
N PHE A 379 0.98 -7.46 14.93
CA PHE A 379 2.28 -7.24 15.56
C PHE A 379 2.25 -7.35 17.09
N ARG A 380 1.11 -7.76 17.69
CA ARG A 380 0.93 -7.80 19.16
C ARG A 380 1.87 -8.77 19.88
N ASP A 381 2.19 -9.89 19.25
CA ASP A 381 3.04 -10.93 19.87
C ASP A 381 4.54 -10.66 19.72
N SER A 382 4.89 -9.66 18.92
CA SER A 382 6.26 -9.18 18.80
C SER A 382 6.47 -7.99 19.72
N LYS A 383 7.49 -8.03 20.58
CA LYS A 383 8.10 -6.84 21.22
C LYS A 383 8.79 -5.94 20.17
N MET A 384 8.12 -5.69 19.04
CA MET A 384 8.60 -4.87 17.95
C MET A 384 8.40 -3.40 18.35
N VAL A 385 9.48 -2.80 18.84
CA VAL A 385 9.66 -1.35 18.75
C VAL A 385 10.14 -1.07 17.34
N GLY A 386 9.38 -0.31 16.56
CA GLY A 386 9.73 -0.07 15.18
C GLY A 386 9.06 1.16 14.60
N ASN A 387 9.50 1.55 13.41
CA ASN A 387 8.95 2.69 12.70
C ASN A 387 7.47 2.48 12.38
N ILE A 388 6.61 3.31 12.96
CA ILE A 388 5.16 3.23 12.73
C ILE A 388 4.79 3.35 11.25
N CYS A 389 5.51 4.14 10.44
CA CYS A 389 5.20 4.27 9.01
C CYS A 389 5.52 2.96 8.27
N ILE A 390 6.70 2.38 8.51
CA ILE A 390 7.08 1.07 7.95
C ILE A 390 6.06 0.00 8.37
N SER A 391 5.65 -0.03 9.64
CA SER A 391 4.67 -1.00 10.12
C SER A 391 3.34 -0.95 9.35
N ARG A 392 2.83 0.26 9.03
CA ARG A 392 1.57 0.42 8.28
C ARG A 392 1.72 0.00 6.82
N ILE A 393 2.88 0.26 6.22
CA ILE A 393 3.18 -0.19 4.85
C ILE A 393 3.21 -1.72 4.81
N ILE A 394 3.99 -2.34 5.70
CA ILE A 394 4.11 -3.81 5.78
C ILE A 394 2.78 -4.47 6.12
N ALA A 395 1.93 -3.83 6.93
CA ALA A 395 0.61 -4.36 7.22
C ALA A 395 -0.27 -4.49 5.96
N VAL A 396 -0.16 -3.57 4.99
CA VAL A 396 -0.85 -3.71 3.70
C VAL A 396 -0.25 -4.84 2.89
N LEU A 397 1.09 -4.98 2.86
CA LEU A 397 1.74 -6.08 2.17
C LEU A 397 1.31 -7.45 2.72
N ILE A 398 1.19 -7.58 4.04
CA ILE A 398 0.69 -8.80 4.69
C ILE A 398 -0.76 -9.08 4.25
N GLU A 399 -1.63 -8.08 4.21
CA GLU A 399 -3.00 -8.24 3.72
C GLU A 399 -3.05 -8.63 2.22
N MET A 400 -2.08 -8.18 1.43
CA MET A 400 -1.91 -8.62 0.04
C MET A 400 -1.47 -10.09 -0.04
N CYS A 401 -0.49 -10.53 0.76
CA CYS A 401 -0.04 -11.93 0.81
C CYS A 401 -1.14 -12.92 1.23
N LYS A 402 -2.19 -12.46 1.93
CA LYS A 402 -3.36 -13.31 2.25
C LYS A 402 -4.27 -13.58 1.05
N LYS A 403 -4.01 -12.96 -0.11
CA LYS A 403 -4.84 -13.06 -1.32
C LYS A 403 -4.13 -13.87 -2.38
N LYS A 404 -4.82 -14.86 -2.94
CA LYS A 404 -4.25 -15.76 -3.96
C LYS A 404 -3.88 -14.99 -5.22
N GLU A 405 -4.74 -14.03 -5.59
CA GLU A 405 -4.65 -13.19 -6.78
C GLU A 405 -3.32 -12.41 -6.83
N MET A 406 -2.76 -12.05 -5.67
CA MET A 406 -1.44 -11.40 -5.56
C MET A 406 -0.33 -12.24 -6.20
N TYR A 407 -0.35 -13.57 -5.99
CA TYR A 407 0.66 -14.49 -6.51
C TYR A 407 0.46 -14.83 -8.00
N GLU A 408 -0.66 -14.40 -8.58
CA GLU A 408 -0.96 -14.52 -10.00
C GLU A 408 -0.56 -13.23 -10.75
N GLU A 409 -0.74 -12.06 -10.12
CA GLU A 409 -0.40 -10.75 -10.71
C GLU A 409 1.08 -10.38 -10.56
N LEU A 410 1.73 -10.74 -9.45
CA LEU A 410 3.09 -10.29 -9.13
C LEU A 410 4.20 -11.29 -9.50
N ASN A 411 5.41 -10.75 -9.66
CA ASN A 411 6.65 -11.50 -9.78
C ASN A 411 7.48 -11.38 -8.50
N PHE A 412 8.05 -12.49 -8.03
CA PHE A 412 8.81 -12.46 -6.78
C PHE A 412 10.07 -11.60 -6.93
N ASN A 413 10.83 -11.78 -8.01
CA ASN A 413 12.12 -11.10 -8.21
C ASN A 413 11.97 -9.59 -8.45
N ASN A 414 10.96 -9.20 -9.21
CA ASN A 414 10.80 -7.81 -9.64
C ASN A 414 10.00 -6.99 -8.64
N ASP A 415 9.07 -7.60 -7.90
CA ASP A 415 8.12 -6.85 -7.06
C ASP A 415 8.41 -7.03 -5.57
N ILE A 416 8.52 -8.28 -5.08
CA ILE A 416 8.64 -8.58 -3.64
C ILE A 416 10.08 -8.59 -3.14
N TYR A 417 11.01 -9.09 -3.96
CA TYR A 417 12.41 -9.20 -3.59
C TYR A 417 13.03 -7.83 -3.32
N ILE A 418 12.61 -6.79 -4.05
CA ILE A 418 13.03 -5.40 -3.81
C ILE A 418 12.63 -4.95 -2.40
N ILE A 419 11.39 -5.24 -1.99
CA ILE A 419 10.91 -4.94 -0.62
C ILE A 419 11.80 -5.64 0.41
N PHE A 420 12.05 -6.93 0.21
CA PHE A 420 12.88 -7.73 1.12
C PHE A 420 14.32 -7.20 1.20
N ASN A 421 14.89 -6.79 0.07
CA ASN A 421 16.22 -6.23 0.03
C ASN A 421 16.28 -4.90 0.80
N THR A 422 15.32 -3.99 0.60
CA THR A 422 15.22 -2.71 1.33
C THR A 422 15.11 -2.93 2.84
N LEU A 423 14.31 -3.91 3.28
CA LEU A 423 14.19 -4.25 4.70
C LEU A 423 15.45 -4.93 5.25
N ASN A 424 16.16 -5.72 4.45
CA ASN A 424 17.34 -6.47 4.90
C ASN A 424 18.56 -5.59 5.14
N LEU A 425 18.56 -4.36 4.61
CA LEU A 425 19.62 -3.38 4.88
C LEU A 425 19.75 -3.02 6.37
N ARG A 426 18.75 -3.31 7.20
CA ARG A 426 18.80 -3.05 8.65
C ARG A 426 18.43 -4.24 9.53
N HIS A 427 19.09 -4.33 10.69
CA HIS A 427 18.94 -5.45 11.62
C HIS A 427 17.58 -5.46 12.35
N ASP A 428 17.06 -4.30 12.73
CA ASP A 428 15.77 -4.11 13.39
C ASP A 428 14.57 -4.39 12.47
N LEU A 429 14.75 -4.23 11.16
CA LEU A 429 13.70 -4.48 10.16
C LEU A 429 13.59 -5.95 9.71
N LYS A 430 14.56 -6.81 10.05
CA LYS A 430 14.54 -8.25 9.69
C LYS A 430 13.31 -8.99 10.19
N ASN A 431 12.75 -8.55 11.32
CA ASN A 431 11.54 -9.16 11.88
C ASN A 431 10.32 -8.93 10.95
N TYR A 432 10.27 -7.82 10.19
CA TYR A 432 9.21 -7.61 9.19
C TYR A 432 9.35 -8.57 8.01
N ILE A 433 10.59 -8.88 7.61
CA ILE A 433 10.86 -9.90 6.57
C ILE A 433 10.29 -11.23 7.02
N SER A 434 10.62 -11.70 8.23
CA SER A 434 10.10 -12.96 8.77
C SER A 434 8.57 -13.01 8.73
N LYS A 435 7.90 -11.91 9.12
CA LYS A 435 6.42 -11.86 9.12
C LYS A 435 5.82 -11.96 7.73
N VAL A 436 6.32 -11.21 6.76
CA VAL A 436 5.83 -11.30 5.37
C VAL A 436 6.17 -12.66 4.75
N PHE A 437 7.38 -13.16 5.04
CA PHE A 437 7.88 -14.44 4.57
C PHE A 437 6.99 -15.60 5.05
N GLU A 438 6.54 -15.61 6.31
CA GLU A 438 5.63 -16.64 6.85
C GLU A 438 4.39 -16.81 5.97
N TYR A 439 3.74 -15.72 5.53
CA TYR A 439 2.56 -15.79 4.66
C TYR A 439 2.88 -16.30 3.25
N ILE A 440 3.99 -15.84 2.66
CA ILE A 440 4.44 -16.33 1.35
C ILE A 440 4.78 -17.82 1.40
N PHE A 441 5.48 -18.23 2.46
CA PHE A 441 5.87 -19.61 2.67
C PHE A 441 4.66 -20.53 2.85
N ASP A 442 3.68 -20.13 3.66
CA ASP A 442 2.44 -20.87 3.88
C ASP A 442 1.63 -21.06 2.57
N TYR A 443 1.53 -20.00 1.76
CA TYR A 443 0.89 -20.09 0.44
C TYR A 443 1.59 -21.12 -0.46
N ILE A 444 2.91 -21.06 -0.57
CA ILE A 444 3.70 -21.95 -1.44
C ILE A 444 3.70 -23.39 -0.92
N LEU A 445 3.70 -23.59 0.40
CA LEU A 445 3.58 -24.91 1.03
C LEU A 445 2.28 -25.61 0.63
N LYS A 446 1.18 -24.87 0.53
CA LYS A 446 -0.15 -25.38 0.14
C LYS A 446 -0.33 -25.47 -1.38
N CYS A 447 0.57 -24.88 -2.16
CA CYS A 447 0.49 -24.86 -3.61
C CYS A 447 1.19 -26.08 -4.23
N GLU A 448 0.44 -27.17 -4.44
CA GLU A 448 0.95 -28.37 -5.12
C GLU A 448 1.39 -28.07 -6.56
N ASN A 449 0.62 -27.25 -7.28
CA ASN A 449 0.89 -26.86 -8.65
C ASN A 449 1.76 -25.59 -8.72
N ARG A 450 3.08 -25.75 -8.70
CA ARG A 450 4.08 -24.66 -8.69
C ARG A 450 4.35 -24.03 -10.06
N ASN A 451 3.33 -23.92 -10.89
CA ASN A 451 3.50 -23.50 -12.28
C ASN A 451 3.43 -21.99 -12.50
N ASN A 452 2.89 -21.21 -11.56
CA ASN A 452 2.86 -19.75 -11.66
C ASN A 452 4.27 -19.14 -11.55
N ASN A 453 4.48 -17.98 -12.18
CA ASN A 453 5.82 -17.40 -12.28
C ASN A 453 6.40 -17.03 -10.91
N PHE A 454 5.57 -16.46 -10.03
CA PHE A 454 5.95 -16.12 -8.66
C PHE A 454 6.56 -17.32 -7.91
N THR A 455 5.88 -18.48 -7.90
CA THR A 455 6.36 -19.65 -7.13
C THR A 455 7.61 -20.24 -7.76
N LYS A 456 7.72 -20.22 -9.09
CA LYS A 456 8.94 -20.67 -9.80
C LYS A 456 10.14 -19.83 -9.40
N GLU A 457 10.01 -18.50 -9.47
CA GLU A 457 11.07 -17.56 -9.10
C GLU A 457 11.49 -17.76 -7.64
N PHE A 458 10.51 -17.81 -6.73
CA PHE A 458 10.78 -18.04 -5.30
C PHE A 458 11.49 -19.38 -5.06
N CYS A 459 11.01 -20.48 -5.65
CA CYS A 459 11.63 -21.79 -5.52
C CYS A 459 13.05 -21.83 -6.11
N ASN A 460 13.30 -21.11 -7.20
CA ASN A 460 14.62 -21.01 -7.80
C ASN A 460 15.60 -20.27 -6.88
N ILE A 461 15.16 -19.20 -6.21
CA ILE A 461 15.95 -18.53 -5.18
C ILE A 461 16.31 -19.50 -4.05
N LEU A 462 15.35 -20.29 -3.57
CA LEU A 462 15.63 -21.25 -2.49
C LEU A 462 16.60 -22.37 -2.89
N LYS A 463 16.71 -22.70 -4.18
CA LYS A 463 17.69 -23.65 -4.72
C LYS A 463 19.07 -23.04 -4.94
N SER A 464 19.17 -21.71 -4.94
CA SER A 464 20.41 -20.95 -5.13
C SER A 464 21.30 -21.06 -3.88
N ASN A 465 21.92 -22.22 -3.68
CA ASN A 465 22.72 -22.52 -2.49
C ASN A 465 24.01 -21.69 -2.35
N TYR A 466 24.33 -20.82 -3.32
CA TYR A 466 25.64 -20.15 -3.44
C TYR A 466 25.56 -18.63 -3.62
N CYS A 467 24.38 -18.01 -3.59
CA CYS A 467 24.27 -16.56 -3.73
C CYS A 467 24.10 -15.90 -2.37
N ASP A 468 25.14 -15.21 -1.89
CA ASP A 468 25.12 -14.46 -0.62
C ASP A 468 23.96 -13.46 -0.56
N GLN A 469 23.53 -12.96 -1.73
CA GLN A 469 22.42 -12.04 -1.90
C GLN A 469 21.07 -12.58 -1.37
N TYR A 470 20.87 -13.91 -1.40
CA TYR A 470 19.61 -14.56 -0.98
C TYR A 470 19.72 -15.28 0.37
N LYS A 471 20.88 -15.18 1.05
CA LYS A 471 21.18 -15.94 2.26
C LYS A 471 20.15 -15.72 3.37
N TYR A 472 19.65 -14.49 3.52
CA TYR A 472 18.63 -14.18 4.53
C TYR A 472 17.28 -14.85 4.21
N ILE A 473 16.87 -14.89 2.95
CA ILE A 473 15.64 -15.59 2.49
C ILE A 473 15.76 -17.09 2.73
N ILE A 474 16.91 -17.67 2.36
CA ILE A 474 17.20 -19.10 2.55
C ILE A 474 17.19 -19.46 4.05
N ASN A 475 17.73 -18.60 4.91
CA ASN A 475 17.72 -18.81 6.34
C ASN A 475 16.30 -18.75 6.93
N GLU A 476 15.45 -17.82 6.47
CA GLU A 476 14.04 -17.78 6.88
C GLU A 476 13.27 -19.02 6.36
N ALA A 477 13.57 -19.48 5.14
CA ALA A 477 13.00 -20.72 4.61
C ALA A 477 13.36 -21.94 5.47
N LYS A 478 14.61 -22.05 5.90
CA LYS A 478 15.07 -23.11 6.82
C LYS A 478 14.33 -23.06 8.15
N LYS A 479 14.22 -21.88 8.76
CA LYS A 479 13.49 -21.68 10.03
C LYS A 479 12.02 -22.06 9.89
N CYS A 480 11.33 -21.58 8.86
CA CYS A 480 9.93 -21.91 8.62
C CYS A 480 9.73 -23.40 8.35
N SER A 481 10.62 -24.00 7.56
CA SER A 481 10.54 -25.44 7.27
C SER A 481 10.73 -26.29 8.51
N TYR A 482 11.71 -25.92 9.35
CA TYR A 482 11.97 -26.61 10.61
C TYR A 482 10.79 -26.47 11.55
N LYS A 483 10.26 -25.26 11.73
CA LYS A 483 9.07 -25.00 12.56
C LYS A 483 7.87 -25.81 12.10
N GLU A 484 7.62 -25.90 10.78
CA GLU A 484 6.49 -26.64 10.24
C GLU A 484 6.63 -28.15 10.49
N ILE A 485 7.80 -28.74 10.23
CA ILE A 485 8.03 -30.17 10.50
C ILE A 485 7.93 -30.46 12.01
N MET A 486 8.48 -29.58 12.84
CA MET A 486 8.48 -29.72 14.30
C MET A 486 7.12 -29.41 14.95
N SER A 487 6.11 -29.01 14.18
CA SER A 487 4.77 -28.72 14.70
C SER A 487 3.93 -29.97 14.99
N GLY A 488 4.24 -31.10 14.35
CA GLY A 488 3.42 -32.32 14.43
C GLY A 488 2.11 -32.27 13.63
N ASN A 489 1.90 -31.21 12.83
CA ASN A 489 0.79 -31.09 11.90
C ASN A 489 0.77 -32.23 10.88
N ASN A 490 -0.41 -32.53 10.32
CA ASN A 490 -0.51 -33.48 9.22
C ASN A 490 0.08 -32.84 7.95
N ILE A 491 1.18 -33.39 7.47
CA ILE A 491 1.92 -32.92 6.29
C ILE A 491 1.76 -33.97 5.19
N SER A 492 1.37 -33.54 3.99
CA SER A 492 1.31 -34.43 2.82
C SER A 492 2.70 -34.85 2.34
N ASP A 493 2.78 -35.94 1.57
CA ASP A 493 4.03 -36.42 0.97
C ASP A 493 4.74 -35.33 0.14
N PHE A 494 3.97 -34.57 -0.64
CA PHE A 494 4.50 -33.45 -1.42
C PHE A 494 5.13 -32.37 -0.52
N GLN A 495 4.41 -31.97 0.52
CA GLN A 495 4.88 -30.96 1.47
C GLN A 495 6.12 -31.44 2.22
N LEU A 496 6.12 -32.68 2.71
CA LEU A 496 7.25 -33.28 3.41
C LEU A 496 8.51 -33.27 2.54
N SER A 497 8.40 -33.73 1.29
CA SER A 497 9.51 -33.74 0.33
C SER A 497 10.09 -32.33 0.12
N TRP A 498 9.23 -31.32 -0.03
CA TRP A 498 9.69 -29.95 -0.19
C TRP A 498 10.33 -29.36 1.07
N LEU A 499 9.71 -29.51 2.24
CA LEU A 499 10.23 -29.00 3.51
C LEU A 499 11.62 -29.59 3.80
N LEU A 500 11.78 -30.91 3.61
CA LEU A 500 13.07 -31.58 3.77
C LEU A 500 14.12 -31.10 2.77
N SER A 501 13.72 -30.68 1.56
CA SER A 501 14.66 -30.14 0.57
C SER A 501 15.35 -28.85 1.05
N LEU A 502 14.69 -28.08 1.92
CA LEU A 502 15.16 -26.78 2.42
C LEU A 502 16.00 -26.89 3.71
N LEU A 503 15.79 -27.93 4.51
CA LEU A 503 16.54 -28.13 5.76
C LEU A 503 18.03 -28.40 5.53
N ASN A 504 18.85 -27.92 6.47
CA ASN A 504 20.24 -28.34 6.58
C ASN A 504 20.32 -29.79 7.12
N ASN A 505 21.51 -30.39 7.01
CA ASN A 505 21.69 -31.80 7.28
C ASN A 505 21.40 -32.18 8.74
N ASN A 506 21.85 -31.36 9.70
CA ASN A 506 21.66 -31.63 11.14
C ASN A 506 20.17 -31.53 11.51
N ASP A 507 19.46 -30.54 10.95
CA ASP A 507 18.04 -30.32 11.20
C ASP A 507 17.18 -31.48 10.66
N VAL A 508 17.60 -32.14 9.58
CA VAL A 508 16.92 -33.34 9.04
C VAL A 508 16.94 -34.49 10.05
N VAL A 509 18.10 -34.77 10.67
CA VAL A 509 18.23 -35.85 11.66
C VAL A 509 17.40 -35.54 12.90
N VAL A 510 17.49 -34.31 13.42
CA VAL A 510 16.69 -33.87 14.57
C VAL A 510 15.19 -33.99 14.27
N ALA A 511 14.76 -33.53 13.09
CA ALA A 511 13.36 -33.60 12.67
C ALA A 511 12.85 -35.03 12.50
N LEU A 512 13.69 -35.97 12.03
CA LEU A 512 13.34 -37.38 11.91
C LEU A 512 13.12 -38.02 13.29
N ILE A 513 14.05 -37.80 14.23
CA ILE A 513 13.92 -38.32 15.60
C ILE A 513 12.65 -37.75 16.26
N PHE A 514 12.39 -36.45 16.08
CA PHE A 514 11.18 -35.82 16.56
C PHE A 514 9.92 -36.45 15.97
N GLY A 515 9.84 -36.57 14.64
CA GLY A 515 8.65 -37.08 13.95
C GLY A 515 8.26 -38.48 14.44
N LEU A 516 9.25 -39.34 14.66
CA LEU A 516 9.04 -40.70 15.19
C LEU A 516 8.56 -40.68 16.64
N ALA A 517 9.20 -39.89 17.51
CA ALA A 517 8.79 -39.75 18.91
C ALA A 517 7.37 -39.16 19.04
N TYR A 518 7.05 -38.18 18.19
CA TYR A 518 5.76 -37.52 18.19
C TYR A 518 4.63 -38.44 17.69
N ALA A 519 4.88 -39.24 16.66
CA ALA A 519 3.90 -40.20 16.14
C ALA A 519 3.48 -41.19 17.24
N GLU A 520 4.46 -41.72 17.96
CA GLU A 520 4.23 -42.70 19.02
C GLU A 520 3.44 -42.11 20.20
N ARG A 521 3.79 -40.90 20.66
CA ARG A 521 3.00 -40.24 21.71
C ARG A 521 1.58 -39.92 21.26
N SER A 522 1.41 -39.54 20.00
CA SER A 522 0.12 -39.12 19.47
C SER A 522 -0.79 -40.31 19.15
N GLY A 523 -0.30 -41.54 19.28
CA GLY A 523 -1.00 -42.75 18.82
C GLY A 523 -1.28 -42.73 17.31
N LYS A 524 -0.52 -41.95 16.54
CA LYS A 524 -0.59 -41.90 15.08
C LYS A 524 0.26 -43.04 14.50
N ASP A 525 -0.04 -43.43 13.27
CA ASP A 525 0.82 -44.36 12.52
C ASP A 525 2.25 -43.80 12.45
N TYR A 526 3.24 -44.66 12.72
CA TYR A 526 4.65 -44.27 12.84
C TYR A 526 5.18 -43.55 11.60
N MET A 527 4.86 -44.05 10.41
CA MET A 527 5.22 -43.48 9.11
C MET A 527 4.47 -44.22 7.99
N SER A 528 4.05 -43.53 6.93
CA SER A 528 3.56 -44.22 5.73
C SER A 528 4.72 -44.73 4.87
N VAL A 529 4.47 -45.73 4.01
CA VAL A 529 5.48 -46.24 3.06
C VAL A 529 6.00 -45.13 2.13
N SER A 530 5.15 -44.19 1.74
CA SER A 530 5.53 -43.05 0.90
C SER A 530 6.41 -42.05 1.66
N ALA A 531 6.04 -41.68 2.90
CA ALA A 531 6.85 -40.84 3.76
C ALA A 531 8.23 -41.47 4.03
N TYR A 532 8.27 -42.78 4.26
CA TYR A 532 9.52 -43.53 4.43
C TYR A 532 10.44 -43.41 3.21
N LYS A 533 9.90 -43.53 1.99
CA LYS A 533 10.69 -43.34 0.75
C LYS A 533 11.26 -41.93 0.66
N ILE A 534 10.46 -40.91 0.97
CA ILE A 534 10.87 -39.50 0.94
C ILE A 534 12.00 -39.23 1.95
N TRP A 535 11.84 -39.71 3.19
CA TRP A 535 12.90 -39.64 4.20
C TRP A 535 14.16 -40.38 3.73
N GLY A 536 14.01 -41.58 3.18
CA GLY A 536 15.11 -42.38 2.64
C GLY A 536 15.91 -41.64 1.56
N GLU A 537 15.24 -41.00 0.59
CA GLU A 537 15.91 -40.21 -0.45
C GLU A 537 16.74 -39.05 0.12
N LYS A 538 16.19 -38.34 1.13
CA LYS A 538 16.91 -37.24 1.78
C LYS A 538 18.08 -37.74 2.61
N ILE A 539 17.88 -38.80 3.40
CA ILE A 539 18.91 -39.40 4.26
C ILE A 539 20.03 -40.00 3.42
N ASN A 540 19.73 -40.73 2.35
CA ASN A 540 20.73 -41.28 1.44
C ASN A 540 21.71 -40.20 0.94
N LYS A 541 21.22 -39.00 0.60
CA LYS A 541 22.06 -37.86 0.23
C LYS A 541 23.00 -37.40 1.36
N LEU A 542 22.62 -37.59 2.63
CA LEU A 542 23.49 -37.34 3.79
C LEU A 542 24.55 -38.43 3.95
N ILE A 543 24.17 -39.69 3.73
CA ILE A 543 25.10 -40.84 3.76
C ILE A 543 26.24 -40.63 2.76
N TYR A 544 25.90 -40.27 1.52
CA TYR A 544 26.89 -39.98 0.47
C TYR A 544 27.84 -38.82 0.82
N LYS A 545 27.47 -37.93 1.75
CA LYS A 545 28.31 -36.81 2.20
C LYS A 545 29.15 -37.14 3.44
N ASN A 546 29.16 -38.40 3.90
CA ASN A 546 29.83 -38.85 5.13
C ASN A 546 29.37 -38.19 6.44
N ILE A 547 28.24 -37.48 6.43
CA ILE A 547 27.73 -36.77 7.62
C ILE A 547 27.26 -37.74 8.70
N LEU A 548 26.86 -38.97 8.34
CA LEU A 548 26.54 -40.01 9.32
C LEU A 548 27.73 -40.38 10.20
N GLY A 549 28.98 -40.23 9.74
CA GLY A 549 30.15 -40.45 10.59
C GLY A 549 30.21 -39.50 11.78
N GLU A 550 29.62 -38.30 11.64
CA GLU A 550 29.55 -37.29 12.71
C GLU A 550 28.58 -37.72 13.83
N LEU A 551 27.62 -38.61 13.58
CA LEU A 551 26.77 -39.18 14.64
C LEU A 551 27.54 -40.06 15.64
N ASN A 552 28.82 -40.33 15.38
CA ASN A 552 29.74 -40.99 16.30
C ASN A 552 30.72 -40.01 16.99
N ASP A 553 30.67 -38.70 16.69
CA ASP A 553 31.41 -37.65 17.39
C ASP A 553 30.55 -37.10 18.53
N ASP A 554 31.03 -37.20 19.77
CA ASP A 554 30.32 -36.71 20.96
C ASP A 554 29.99 -35.20 20.85
N ARG A 555 30.81 -34.39 20.17
CA ARG A 555 30.54 -32.95 19.97
C ARG A 555 29.30 -32.72 19.10
N TYR A 556 29.14 -33.52 18.04
CA TYR A 556 27.98 -33.42 17.16
C TYR A 556 26.71 -33.89 17.87
N ILE A 557 26.80 -34.95 18.68
CA ILE A 557 25.70 -35.41 19.53
C ILE A 557 25.29 -34.33 20.52
N ASP A 558 26.25 -33.65 21.16
CA ASP A 558 25.96 -32.54 22.07
C ASP A 558 25.28 -31.35 21.36
N GLU A 559 25.61 -31.06 20.09
CA GLU A 559 24.89 -30.07 19.28
C GLU A 559 23.43 -30.47 19.01
N ILE A 560 23.18 -31.75 18.68
CA ILE A 560 21.82 -32.30 18.50
C ILE A 560 21.03 -32.16 19.80
N ILE A 561 21.63 -32.55 20.92
CA ILE A 561 21.01 -32.48 22.24
C ILE A 561 20.65 -31.03 22.57
N LYS A 562 21.58 -30.10 22.38
CA LYS A 562 21.33 -28.68 22.63
C LYS A 562 20.15 -28.15 21.82
N LYS A 563 20.05 -28.51 20.54
CA LYS A 563 18.89 -28.13 19.70
C LYS A 563 17.58 -28.73 20.19
N ILE A 564 17.59 -29.97 20.67
CA ILE A 564 16.39 -30.64 21.21
C ILE A 564 15.99 -29.99 22.55
N GLU A 565 16.96 -29.69 23.42
CA GLU A 565 16.74 -29.00 24.71
C GLU A 565 16.17 -27.60 24.53
N GLU A 566 16.66 -26.85 23.55
CA GLU A 566 16.15 -25.50 23.18
C GLU A 566 14.81 -25.54 22.45
N SER A 567 14.34 -26.72 22.02
CA SER A 567 13.05 -26.88 21.37
C SER A 567 11.93 -27.15 22.37
N TYR A 568 10.68 -26.95 21.95
CA TYR A 568 9.48 -27.35 22.72
C TYR A 568 9.38 -28.87 22.94
N VAL A 569 10.32 -29.65 22.41
CA VAL A 569 10.35 -31.12 22.41
C VAL A 569 11.17 -31.71 23.57
N SER A 570 11.83 -30.87 24.38
CA SER A 570 12.69 -31.31 25.50
C SER A 570 11.99 -32.23 26.52
N HIS A 571 10.65 -32.20 26.58
CA HIS A 571 9.85 -33.08 27.44
C HIS A 571 9.46 -34.43 26.81
N PHE A 572 9.80 -34.68 25.55
CA PHE A 572 9.51 -35.93 24.85
C PHE A 572 10.75 -36.82 24.68
N ILE A 573 11.94 -36.24 24.61
CA ILE A 573 13.17 -36.96 24.28
C ILE A 573 14.28 -36.52 25.24
N TYR A 574 14.75 -37.45 26.06
CA TYR A 574 15.79 -37.15 27.04
C TYR A 574 17.19 -37.11 26.39
N PRO A 575 18.06 -36.16 26.78
CA PRO A 575 19.44 -36.09 26.30
C PRO A 575 20.20 -37.42 26.44
N LYS A 576 20.00 -38.10 27.57
CA LYS A 576 20.58 -39.41 27.84
C LYS A 576 20.15 -40.46 26.82
N PHE A 577 18.89 -40.43 26.37
CA PHE A 577 18.41 -41.31 25.33
C PHE A 577 19.02 -40.97 23.97
N ILE A 578 19.14 -39.70 23.60
CA ILE A 578 19.79 -39.30 22.34
C ILE A 578 21.24 -39.79 22.26
N LYS A 579 22.02 -39.66 23.33
CA LYS A 579 23.40 -40.18 23.37
C LYS A 579 23.44 -41.68 23.10
N TRP A 580 22.58 -42.44 23.77
CA TRP A 580 22.48 -43.88 23.56
C TRP A 580 21.99 -44.21 22.14
N LEU A 581 20.96 -43.51 21.66
CA LEU A 581 20.35 -43.69 20.34
C LEU A 581 21.40 -43.51 19.23
N CYS A 582 22.16 -42.42 19.24
CA CYS A 582 23.20 -42.16 18.25
C CYS A 582 24.31 -43.21 18.30
N LYS A 583 24.81 -43.58 19.50
CA LYS A 583 25.86 -44.61 19.65
C LYS A 583 25.38 -45.99 19.20
N SER A 584 24.11 -46.31 19.47
CA SER A 584 23.50 -47.59 19.09
C SER A 584 23.50 -47.85 17.57
N LEU A 585 23.52 -46.79 16.75
CA LEU A 585 23.49 -46.92 15.28
C LEU A 585 24.78 -47.56 14.72
N PHE A 586 25.88 -47.56 15.49
CA PHE A 586 27.20 -48.04 15.03
C PHE A 586 27.56 -49.44 15.52
N VAL A 587 26.75 -50.03 16.40
CA VAL A 587 26.89 -51.41 16.90
C VAL A 587 25.75 -52.27 16.36
N ASN A 588 25.89 -53.60 16.36
CA ASN A 588 24.79 -54.49 15.96
C ASN A 588 23.63 -54.40 16.95
N PHE A 589 22.39 -54.52 16.47
CA PHE A 589 21.24 -54.68 17.36
C PHE A 589 21.10 -56.16 17.70
N ASP A 590 21.64 -56.54 18.85
CA ASP A 590 21.67 -57.90 19.39
C ASP A 590 20.89 -57.99 20.73
N SER A 591 20.84 -59.16 21.35
CA SER A 591 20.15 -59.39 22.63
C SER A 591 20.60 -58.40 23.72
N VAL A 592 21.90 -58.08 23.80
CA VAL A 592 22.42 -57.11 24.79
C VAL A 592 21.81 -55.73 24.55
N MET A 593 21.87 -55.23 23.31
CA MET A 593 21.30 -53.94 22.94
C MET A 593 19.78 -53.88 23.09
N TYR A 594 19.08 -54.99 22.85
CA TYR A 594 17.63 -55.08 23.06
C TYR A 594 17.27 -54.99 24.55
N HIS A 595 18.02 -55.65 25.43
CA HIS A 595 17.84 -55.52 26.87
C HIS A 595 18.18 -54.13 27.39
N GLU A 596 19.26 -53.50 26.91
CA GLU A 596 19.56 -52.09 27.21
C GLU A 596 18.42 -51.16 26.76
N PHE A 597 17.90 -51.37 25.55
CA PHE A 597 16.77 -50.63 25.03
C PHE A 597 15.55 -50.80 25.96
N LYS A 598 15.20 -52.02 26.37
CA LYS A 598 14.10 -52.24 27.33
C LYS A 598 14.31 -51.53 28.65
N GLU A 599 15.51 -51.63 29.22
CA GLU A 599 15.85 -51.01 30.51
C GLU A 599 15.71 -49.47 30.46
N LEU A 600 16.09 -48.85 29.33
CA LEU A 600 15.85 -47.41 29.11
C LEU A 600 14.36 -47.07 29.08
N GLY A 601 13.50 -48.00 28.65
CA GLY A 601 12.05 -47.87 28.67
C GLY A 601 11.50 -47.96 30.09
N ASP A 602 11.93 -48.98 30.84
CA ASP A 602 11.52 -49.20 32.23
C ASP A 602 11.92 -48.04 33.15
N LYS A 603 13.08 -47.42 32.89
CA LYS A 603 13.56 -46.22 33.58
C LYS A 603 12.88 -44.93 33.11
N GLY A 604 11.98 -44.99 32.12
CA GLY A 604 11.31 -43.83 31.54
C GLY A 604 12.21 -42.91 30.72
N ILE A 605 13.43 -43.33 30.37
CA ILE A 605 14.43 -42.52 29.66
C ILE A 605 14.14 -42.42 28.16
N ARG A 606 13.58 -43.47 27.54
CA ARG A 606 13.15 -43.46 26.13
C ARG A 606 11.65 -43.26 25.94
N ASN A 607 11.01 -42.55 26.87
CA ASN A 607 9.54 -42.39 26.88
C ASN A 607 9.03 -41.87 25.52
N ASN A 608 7.99 -42.49 24.96
CA ASN A 608 7.47 -42.22 23.61
C ASN A 608 8.43 -42.56 22.44
N PHE A 609 9.40 -43.44 22.64
CA PHE A 609 10.26 -43.96 21.58
C PHE A 609 10.46 -45.48 21.72
N GLY A 610 9.63 -46.22 21.01
CA GLY A 610 9.47 -47.67 21.02
C GLY A 610 10.24 -48.35 19.92
N LEU A 611 10.13 -49.68 19.89
CA LEU A 611 10.95 -50.51 19.00
C LEU A 611 10.68 -50.22 17.52
N CYS A 612 9.42 -49.93 17.15
CA CYS A 612 9.06 -49.53 15.79
C CYS A 612 9.80 -48.26 15.34
N SER A 613 9.71 -47.20 16.13
CA SER A 613 10.39 -45.92 15.90
C SER A 613 11.91 -46.12 15.77
N TYR A 614 12.48 -46.92 16.65
CA TYR A 614 13.90 -47.28 16.61
C TYR A 614 14.31 -48.01 15.33
N MET A 615 13.53 -49.01 14.90
CA MET A 615 13.85 -49.76 13.69
C MET A 615 13.67 -48.93 12.42
N ILE A 616 12.67 -48.04 12.35
CA ILE A 616 12.53 -47.11 11.21
C ILE A 616 13.76 -46.20 11.12
N LEU A 617 14.16 -45.59 12.23
CA LEU A 617 15.33 -44.72 12.28
C LEU A 617 16.60 -45.46 11.83
N ARG A 618 16.83 -46.65 12.40
CA ARG A 618 17.97 -47.50 12.09
C ARG A 618 17.97 -47.92 10.62
N SER A 619 16.81 -48.27 10.07
CA SER A 619 16.62 -48.60 8.66
C SER A 619 17.01 -47.46 7.73
N LEU A 620 16.55 -46.24 8.02
CA LEU A 620 16.84 -45.06 7.20
C LEU A 620 18.33 -44.69 7.26
N LEU A 621 18.97 -44.79 8.42
CA LEU A 621 20.35 -44.34 8.62
C LEU A 621 21.41 -45.40 8.29
N ARG A 622 21.13 -46.70 8.47
CA ARG A 622 22.11 -47.81 8.26
C ARG A 622 21.79 -48.71 7.08
N GLY A 623 20.63 -48.52 6.45
CA GLY A 623 20.13 -49.35 5.36
C GLY A 623 19.40 -50.62 5.85
N LYS A 624 18.54 -51.14 4.98
CA LYS A 624 17.62 -52.24 5.32
C LYS A 624 18.29 -53.56 5.72
N ALA A 625 19.47 -53.84 5.17
CA ALA A 625 20.16 -55.12 5.36
C ALA A 625 20.65 -55.38 6.80
N ASN A 626 20.71 -54.36 7.67
CA ASN A 626 21.35 -54.43 8.98
C ASN A 626 20.41 -54.07 10.16
N ILE A 627 19.08 -54.17 9.96
CA ILE A 627 18.10 -53.74 10.97
C ILE A 627 17.92 -54.81 12.05
N TYR A 628 17.67 -56.05 11.64
CA TYR A 628 17.30 -57.15 12.54
C TYR A 628 17.83 -58.46 11.97
N ASN A 629 18.62 -59.18 12.77
CA ASN A 629 19.12 -60.50 12.46
C ASN A 629 18.66 -61.46 13.56
N SER A 630 17.70 -62.34 13.25
CA SER A 630 17.11 -63.26 14.22
C SER A 630 18.13 -64.23 14.85
N LEU A 631 19.30 -64.41 14.23
CA LEU A 631 20.40 -65.23 14.76
C LEU A 631 21.09 -64.61 15.99
N LEU A 632 20.87 -63.32 16.25
CA LEU A 632 21.46 -62.58 17.38
C LEU A 632 20.58 -62.59 18.63
N PHE A 633 19.46 -63.32 18.60
CA PHE A 633 18.42 -63.33 19.63
C PHE A 633 17.98 -64.76 19.95
N THR A 634 17.50 -64.97 21.16
CA THR A 634 16.81 -66.20 21.58
C THR A 634 15.45 -66.33 20.88
N GLU A 635 14.88 -67.55 20.92
CA GLU A 635 13.58 -67.81 20.28
C GLU A 635 12.45 -66.96 20.89
N ASP A 636 12.48 -66.75 22.20
CA ASP A 636 11.48 -65.96 22.92
C ASP A 636 11.59 -64.47 22.62
N GLU A 637 12.81 -63.92 22.60
CA GLU A 637 13.06 -62.53 22.18
C GLU A 637 12.61 -62.30 20.74
N ASN A 638 12.88 -63.24 19.84
CA ASN A 638 12.45 -63.15 18.44
C ASN A 638 10.92 -63.07 18.32
N LYS A 639 10.17 -63.86 19.10
CA LYS A 639 8.69 -63.81 19.12
C LYS A 639 8.18 -62.45 19.60
N GLU A 640 8.81 -61.89 20.63
CA GLU A 640 8.42 -60.59 21.19
C GLU A 640 8.73 -59.43 20.22
N ILE A 641 9.95 -59.40 19.67
CA ILE A 641 10.38 -58.38 18.70
C ILE A 641 9.47 -58.40 17.47
N GLN A 642 9.17 -59.58 16.90
CA GLN A 642 8.29 -59.68 15.73
C GLN A 642 6.88 -59.18 16.00
N LYS A 643 6.36 -59.43 17.22
CA LYS A 643 5.05 -58.92 17.64
C LYS A 643 5.05 -57.40 17.74
N GLU A 644 6.09 -56.81 18.34
CA GLU A 644 6.24 -55.36 18.44
C GLU A 644 6.40 -54.68 17.07
N LEU A 645 7.11 -55.31 16.13
CA LEU A 645 7.40 -54.74 14.80
C LEU A 645 6.28 -54.91 13.76
N LEU A 646 5.22 -55.65 14.09
CA LEU A 646 4.08 -55.89 13.20
C LEU A 646 3.49 -54.60 12.57
N PRO A 647 3.34 -53.47 13.29
CA PRO A 647 2.78 -52.23 12.74
C PRO A 647 3.58 -51.62 11.58
N ILE A 648 4.87 -51.98 11.46
CA ILE A 648 5.77 -51.41 10.45
C ILE A 648 6.33 -52.47 9.51
N LYS A 649 5.66 -53.63 9.45
CA LYS A 649 6.03 -54.76 8.60
C LYS A 649 6.23 -54.33 7.15
N GLU A 650 5.36 -53.50 6.58
CA GLU A 650 5.46 -53.05 5.18
C GLU A 650 6.69 -52.16 4.90
N ILE A 651 7.23 -51.50 5.94
CA ILE A 651 8.40 -50.63 5.84
C ILE A 651 9.69 -51.47 5.93
N ILE A 652 9.71 -52.43 6.84
CA ILE A 652 10.88 -53.29 7.13
C ILE A 652 10.95 -54.49 6.17
N LEU A 653 9.81 -55.02 5.70
CA LEU A 653 9.66 -56.29 4.97
C LEU A 653 9.00 -56.15 3.58
N LEU A 654 9.46 -55.19 2.77
CA LEU A 654 9.41 -55.32 1.31
C LEU A 654 10.84 -55.22 0.77
N PRO A 655 11.22 -56.11 -0.17
CA PRO A 655 12.60 -56.32 -0.65
C PRO A 655 13.31 -55.03 -1.06
#